data_AF-A0A803V5M0-F1
#
_entry.id   AF-A0A803V5M0-F1
#
_cell.length_a   1.000
_cell.length_b   1.000
_cell.length_c   1.000
_cell.angle_alpha   90.00
_cell.angle_beta   90.00
_cell.angle_gamma   90.00
#
_symmetry.space_group_name_H-M   'P 1'
#
loop_
_entity.id
_entity.type
_entity.pdbx_description
1 polymer ?
#
loop_
_entity_poly.entity_id
_entity_poly.type
_entity_poly.pdbx_seq_one_letter_code
_entity_poly.pdbx_strand_id
1 'polypeptide(L)'
;MDYKTLPVNEWDENHVKCWLESTGIKEYIEKELNVEKITGPQLMELDESFLKHIGMNKGQIHILFQKRNELLQLQKNAQQADGSSSKTSNRTDAQTGPARASNSPAQGTASRDSSGAVGTTSSENTAPTSGKKQKSSKKSLLQSPDEVLELRSCRPFKSEDTDFKYVKDTVLVPESGVSDLIMPCHEYKSFAIAAELNRDQLQSKFASEVIRFASACMNIRTNGTIHFGVMDSVEDKAWKHGQIVGVKVRNREDFVEALNYIDKCFCNNLQEIAWKCIRQPVFVEVISKDSQEQRFVVEVDIEPTYSLVKNKCFEVYLPKYNESSRKVILTKEPALYQRLGAKSEPVQRDKLTAFIQATQARDAHRERAELSSTQVPTEIPQDLGRKLSILLNDGKSYMDDSLRYILVTNRCEQDNLNHINFLMHLNIFCVFDFDEDSNVSGLYSKYKEHHETSSYFLQDFFKEIKTDNSPSQKLFDQTSWIFCNGRSDFLGDEKPCDENTWIRTKKKYLKKVITCICEEILPERSFIVLFLLLSPVQKPLVDTFQEFYTEMNGMEYIICLTESRENYKKWANLAQESCSMEYIICLTESRENYKKWAGLVQESCGIETLEQRSIVGMKLSHVDATIQSMLPSTAQPRHLPASTGGVCTLPLREEEKLYSLEILCADQCDDINLNLWTEEQKQEIEQNFYRGRKIMWENLWLADKKLCGDIIEREACTEASKLLDGILRGSGQNYSVAKLKIFHHPGSGGSTIARQVLWKNRKRFRCAVIKTSHPPLTVCKHVLALRDYEEKEITHSFPVLLLIEDYEDEYFEELQIDLMEAVATRKMNTCKPYFILICCRRCNDPERLCKASPLDTVAVTHKMTESENNLFNNKLKKLQQKYAKPEFILTFVLMCDEFNTELMKYLTTDYIPEEVKRTLGRLHSRLRNLLQKLYNAMEWIPGELTYSKQIKPKRRMMKMMIRQN
;
A
#
# COMPACT_ATOMS: atom_id res chain seq x y z
N MET A 1 -42.10 11.23 -6.48
CA MET A 1 -42.30 10.74 -7.86
C MET A 1 -41.05 9.96 -8.24
N ASP A 2 -41.13 8.97 -9.13
CA ASP A 2 -39.95 8.18 -9.49
C ASP A 2 -39.15 8.91 -10.57
N TYR A 3 -37.97 9.44 -10.22
CA TYR A 3 -37.12 10.16 -11.17
C TYR A 3 -36.61 9.26 -12.31
N LYS A 4 -36.69 7.92 -12.15
CA LYS A 4 -36.14 6.93 -13.09
C LYS A 4 -36.93 6.79 -14.38
N THR A 5 -38.14 7.33 -14.46
CA THR A 5 -39.00 7.25 -15.65
C THR A 5 -39.12 8.57 -16.42
N LEU A 6 -38.53 9.67 -15.93
CA LEU A 6 -38.58 11.00 -16.54
C LEU A 6 -37.22 11.40 -17.16
N PRO A 7 -37.20 12.06 -18.33
CA PRO A 7 -35.98 12.68 -18.86
C PRO A 7 -35.41 13.71 -17.87
N VAL A 8 -34.07 13.81 -17.76
CA VAL A 8 -33.41 14.78 -16.85
C VAL A 8 -33.73 16.22 -17.23
N ASN A 9 -34.03 16.48 -18.51
CA ASN A 9 -34.47 17.81 -18.95
C ASN A 9 -35.84 18.23 -18.35
N GLU A 10 -36.60 17.28 -17.78
CA GLU A 10 -37.89 17.49 -17.11
C GLU A 10 -37.78 17.38 -15.56
N TRP A 11 -36.58 17.17 -15.01
CA TRP A 11 -36.39 17.05 -13.56
C TRP A 11 -36.43 18.41 -12.86
N ASP A 12 -37.38 18.57 -11.95
CA ASP A 12 -37.40 19.67 -10.98
C ASP A 12 -36.37 19.48 -9.83
N GLU A 13 -36.31 20.46 -8.93
CA GLU A 13 -35.46 20.47 -7.71
C GLU A 13 -35.60 19.15 -6.89
N ASN A 14 -36.80 18.58 -6.78
CA ASN A 14 -37.06 17.37 -6.00
C ASN A 14 -36.55 16.11 -6.70
N HIS A 15 -36.65 16.04 -8.03
CA HIS A 15 -36.11 14.90 -8.79
C HIS A 15 -34.58 14.87 -8.73
N VAL A 16 -33.92 16.03 -8.83
CA VAL A 16 -32.47 16.16 -8.61
C VAL A 16 -32.07 15.73 -7.20
N LYS A 17 -32.81 16.15 -6.18
CA LYS A 17 -32.57 15.75 -4.78
C LYS A 17 -32.67 14.23 -4.59
N CYS A 18 -33.75 13.59 -5.06
CA CYS A 18 -33.92 12.14 -4.93
C CYS A 18 -32.89 11.33 -5.76
N TRP A 19 -32.36 11.90 -6.85
CA TRP A 19 -31.23 11.31 -7.55
C TRP A 19 -29.95 11.42 -6.72
N LEU A 20 -29.60 12.60 -6.20
CA LEU A 20 -28.42 12.80 -5.34
C LEU A 20 -28.42 11.83 -4.15
N GLU A 21 -29.53 11.72 -3.42
CA GLU A 21 -29.73 10.78 -2.30
C GLU A 21 -29.40 9.32 -2.68
N SER A 22 -29.58 8.94 -3.95
CA SER A 22 -29.29 7.60 -4.46
C SER A 22 -27.86 7.40 -4.98
N THR A 23 -27.05 8.47 -5.09
CA THR A 23 -25.65 8.38 -5.54
C THR A 23 -24.65 8.08 -4.43
N GLY A 24 -25.04 8.21 -3.16
CA GLY A 24 -24.14 8.04 -2.00
C GLY A 24 -23.17 9.21 -1.79
N ILE A 25 -23.44 10.37 -2.38
CA ILE A 25 -22.72 11.62 -2.11
C ILE A 25 -23.02 12.09 -0.68
N LYS A 26 -22.10 12.83 -0.05
CA LYS A 26 -22.29 13.25 1.34
C LYS A 26 -23.46 14.23 1.48
N GLU A 27 -24.38 13.92 2.39
CA GLU A 27 -25.65 14.62 2.70
C GLU A 27 -25.55 16.17 2.82
N TYR A 28 -24.40 16.73 3.20
CA TYR A 28 -24.22 18.19 3.24
C TYR A 28 -24.16 18.82 1.84
N ILE A 29 -23.60 18.11 0.85
CA ILE A 29 -23.50 18.57 -0.54
C ILE A 29 -24.88 18.57 -1.20
N GLU A 30 -25.69 17.57 -0.89
CA GLU A 30 -27.09 17.49 -1.31
C GLU A 30 -27.88 18.70 -0.78
N LYS A 31 -27.62 19.12 0.46
CA LYS A 31 -28.23 20.31 1.06
C LYS A 31 -27.79 21.61 0.38
N GLU A 32 -26.49 21.79 0.09
CA GLU A 32 -26.02 22.99 -0.62
C GLU A 32 -26.56 23.05 -2.08
N LEU A 33 -26.53 21.94 -2.83
CA LEU A 33 -27.10 21.88 -4.20
C LEU A 33 -28.62 22.10 -4.23
N ASN A 34 -29.34 21.68 -3.18
CA ASN A 34 -30.77 21.92 -3.02
C ASN A 34 -31.09 23.35 -2.54
N VAL A 35 -30.17 24.05 -1.86
CA VAL A 35 -30.29 25.49 -1.55
C VAL A 35 -30.15 26.33 -2.82
N GLU A 36 -29.26 25.93 -3.73
CA GLU A 36 -29.06 26.56 -5.05
C GLU A 36 -30.16 26.21 -6.08
N LYS A 37 -31.18 25.42 -5.70
CA LYS A 37 -32.37 25.11 -6.52
C LYS A 37 -32.06 24.54 -7.91
N ILE A 38 -31.08 23.63 -7.96
CA ILE A 38 -30.60 23.07 -9.22
C ILE A 38 -31.64 22.11 -9.81
N THR A 39 -32.12 22.43 -11.01
CA THR A 39 -32.95 21.56 -11.85
C THR A 39 -32.10 20.63 -12.70
N GLY A 40 -32.69 19.60 -13.30
CA GLY A 40 -31.96 18.62 -14.12
C GLY A 40 -31.17 19.19 -15.30
N PRO A 41 -31.68 20.17 -16.08
CA PRO A 41 -30.89 20.87 -17.08
C PRO A 41 -29.62 21.52 -16.49
N GLN A 42 -29.74 22.20 -15.34
CA GLN A 42 -28.62 22.85 -14.68
C GLN A 42 -27.61 21.84 -14.13
N LEU A 43 -28.08 20.69 -13.61
CA LEU A 43 -27.22 19.58 -13.17
C LEU A 43 -26.29 19.10 -14.31
N MET A 44 -26.81 19.05 -15.55
CA MET A 44 -26.04 18.66 -16.73
C MET A 44 -24.93 19.67 -17.11
N GLU A 45 -25.12 20.95 -16.79
CA GLU A 45 -24.21 22.04 -17.12
C GLU A 45 -23.23 22.42 -15.98
N LEU A 46 -23.37 21.87 -14.78
CA LEU A 46 -22.47 22.17 -13.65
C LEU A 46 -20.98 21.99 -14.00
N ASP A 47 -20.18 23.01 -13.71
CA ASP A 47 -18.74 23.02 -13.89
C ASP A 47 -17.96 22.88 -12.56
N GLU A 48 -16.67 22.59 -12.65
CA GLU A 48 -15.81 22.37 -11.48
C GLU A 48 -15.60 23.66 -10.66
N SER A 49 -15.68 24.84 -11.27
CA SER A 49 -15.55 26.14 -10.60
C SER A 49 -16.72 26.43 -9.67
N PHE A 50 -17.95 26.22 -10.13
CA PHE A 50 -19.16 26.37 -9.34
C PHE A 50 -19.17 25.39 -8.15
N LEU A 51 -18.85 24.12 -8.38
CA LEU A 51 -18.81 23.11 -7.32
C LEU A 51 -17.73 23.42 -6.26
N LYS A 52 -16.57 23.95 -6.65
CA LYS A 52 -15.57 24.46 -5.70
C LYS A 52 -16.05 25.69 -4.94
N HIS A 53 -16.84 26.57 -5.57
CA HIS A 53 -17.38 27.77 -4.93
C HIS A 53 -18.34 27.43 -3.78
N ILE A 54 -19.20 26.41 -3.95
CA ILE A 54 -20.05 25.86 -2.88
C ILE A 54 -19.31 24.93 -1.89
N GLY A 55 -17.97 24.95 -1.90
CA GLY A 55 -17.13 24.24 -0.92
C GLY A 55 -16.93 22.74 -1.17
N MET A 56 -17.30 22.22 -2.34
CA MET A 56 -17.16 20.80 -2.67
C MET A 56 -15.69 20.43 -2.96
N ASN A 57 -15.20 19.35 -2.35
CA ASN A 57 -13.81 18.91 -2.56
C ASN A 57 -13.63 18.12 -3.87
N LYS A 58 -12.40 18.09 -4.41
CA LYS A 58 -12.07 17.46 -5.71
C LYS A 58 -12.57 16.01 -5.84
N GLY A 59 -12.45 15.19 -4.78
CA GLY A 59 -12.88 13.79 -4.81
C GLY A 59 -14.40 13.64 -4.91
N GLN A 60 -15.17 14.47 -4.20
CA GLN A 60 -16.63 14.49 -4.32
C GLN A 60 -17.08 15.04 -5.67
N ILE A 61 -16.40 16.07 -6.21
CA ILE A 61 -16.67 16.59 -7.57
C ILE A 61 -16.49 15.50 -8.62
N HIS A 62 -15.40 14.72 -8.53
CA HIS A 62 -15.15 13.60 -9.42
C HIS A 62 -16.27 12.56 -9.38
N ILE A 63 -16.74 12.17 -8.18
CA ILE A 63 -17.86 11.23 -8.01
C ILE A 63 -19.16 11.79 -8.59
N LEU A 64 -19.48 13.08 -8.35
CA LEU A 64 -20.67 13.71 -8.92
C LEU A 64 -20.65 13.71 -10.46
N PHE A 65 -19.50 14.06 -11.06
CA PHE A 65 -19.35 14.03 -12.52
C PHE A 65 -19.37 12.61 -13.08
N GLN A 66 -18.79 11.62 -12.39
CA GLN A 66 -18.88 10.21 -12.78
C GLN A 66 -20.35 9.75 -12.80
N LYS A 67 -21.10 10.00 -11.71
CA LYS A 67 -22.53 9.65 -11.61
C LYS A 67 -23.40 10.38 -12.63
N ARG A 68 -23.10 11.66 -12.91
CA ARG A 68 -23.77 12.43 -13.98
C ARG A 68 -23.48 11.84 -15.37
N ASN A 69 -22.27 11.37 -15.62
CA ASN A 69 -21.90 10.75 -16.90
C ASN A 69 -22.57 9.37 -17.08
N GLU A 70 -22.69 8.58 -16.01
CA GLU A 70 -23.50 7.35 -16.00
C GLU A 70 -24.97 7.65 -16.35
N LEU A 71 -25.55 8.70 -15.76
CA LEU A 71 -26.92 9.15 -16.03
C LEU A 71 -27.13 9.60 -17.50
N LEU A 72 -26.18 10.35 -18.06
CA LEU A 72 -26.15 10.72 -19.49
C LEU A 72 -26.13 9.49 -20.42
N GLN A 73 -25.39 8.44 -20.03
CA GLN A 73 -25.26 7.23 -20.85
C GLN A 73 -26.52 6.36 -20.79
N LEU A 74 -27.18 6.26 -19.63
CA LEU A 74 -28.48 5.60 -19.49
C LEU A 74 -29.57 6.24 -20.36
N GLN A 75 -29.59 7.57 -20.49
CA GLN A 75 -30.55 8.28 -21.35
C GLN A 75 -30.31 8.08 -22.84
N LYS A 76 -29.04 8.07 -23.28
CA LYS A 76 -28.71 7.73 -24.67
C LYS A 76 -29.14 6.31 -25.02
N ASN A 77 -29.00 5.37 -24.10
CA ASN A 77 -29.44 3.99 -24.29
C ASN A 77 -30.98 3.88 -24.35
N ALA A 78 -31.71 4.63 -23.51
CA ALA A 78 -33.18 4.68 -23.57
C ALA A 78 -33.69 5.25 -24.91
N GLN A 79 -33.11 6.36 -25.39
CA GLN A 79 -33.47 6.96 -26.68
C GLN A 79 -33.13 6.06 -27.89
N GLN A 80 -32.14 5.18 -27.78
CA GLN A 80 -31.82 4.20 -28.82
C GLN A 80 -32.77 2.99 -28.83
N ALA A 81 -33.40 2.65 -27.70
CA ALA A 81 -34.38 1.56 -27.63
C ALA A 81 -35.67 1.90 -28.40
N ASP A 82 -36.17 3.15 -28.29
CA ASP A 82 -37.34 3.62 -29.04
C ASP A 82 -37.06 3.90 -30.53
N GLY A 83 -35.79 3.98 -30.93
CA GLY A 83 -35.39 4.22 -32.33
C GLY A 83 -35.58 3.03 -33.28
N SER A 84 -35.82 1.82 -32.77
CA SER A 84 -35.91 0.58 -33.57
C SER A 84 -37.33 0.28 -34.09
N SER A 85 -38.10 1.29 -34.49
CA SER A 85 -39.45 1.11 -35.04
C SER A 85 -39.87 2.22 -36.02
N SER A 86 -39.18 2.33 -37.17
CA SER A 86 -39.78 2.90 -38.39
C SER A 86 -38.94 2.67 -39.66
N LYS A 87 -39.38 1.73 -40.49
CA LYS A 87 -39.27 1.87 -41.95
C LYS A 87 -40.68 1.78 -42.53
N THR A 88 -41.12 2.89 -43.09
CA THR A 88 -42.46 3.07 -43.66
C THR A 88 -42.64 2.28 -44.95
N SER A 89 -43.83 1.67 -45.10
CA SER A 89 -44.46 1.50 -46.39
C SER A 89 -45.87 2.07 -46.32
N ASN A 90 -46.05 3.28 -46.86
CA ASN A 90 -47.37 3.90 -46.97
C ASN A 90 -48.18 3.23 -48.08
N ARG A 91 -49.41 2.79 -47.76
CA ARG A 91 -50.60 2.99 -48.60
C ARG A 91 -51.88 2.77 -47.79
N THR A 92 -52.94 3.46 -48.20
CA THR A 92 -54.13 3.76 -47.40
C THR A 92 -55.29 2.78 -47.59
N ASP A 93 -56.27 2.93 -46.67
CA ASP A 93 -57.70 2.62 -46.79
C ASP A 93 -58.22 1.17 -46.65
N ALA A 94 -58.97 0.95 -45.55
CA ALA A 94 -60.43 0.68 -45.57
C ALA A 94 -60.95 -0.39 -44.57
N GLN A 95 -62.01 -0.01 -43.84
CA GLN A 95 -63.14 -0.82 -43.34
C GLN A 95 -63.01 -1.78 -42.12
N THR A 96 -63.47 -1.27 -40.97
CA THR A 96 -64.62 -1.75 -40.15
C THR A 96 -64.96 -3.26 -40.02
N GLY A 97 -65.08 -3.75 -38.78
CA GLY A 97 -65.97 -4.89 -38.44
C GLY A 97 -65.70 -5.54 -37.06
N PRO A 98 -66.71 -5.94 -36.23
CA PRO A 98 -66.52 -5.97 -34.75
C PRO A 98 -67.04 -7.22 -33.99
N ALA A 99 -67.07 -7.09 -32.65
CA ALA A 99 -67.77 -7.88 -31.59
C ALA A 99 -66.96 -9.02 -30.92
N ARG A 100 -66.76 -9.08 -29.58
CA ARG A 100 -67.65 -9.08 -28.37
C ARG A 100 -68.40 -10.42 -28.14
N ALA A 101 -68.60 -10.95 -26.92
CA ALA A 101 -68.12 -10.64 -25.55
C ALA A 101 -68.60 -11.72 -24.52
N SER A 102 -68.14 -11.63 -23.25
CA SER A 102 -68.86 -11.97 -21.97
C SER A 102 -69.30 -13.44 -21.70
N ASN A 103 -69.44 -14.00 -20.48
CA ASN A 103 -69.20 -13.69 -19.04
C ASN A 103 -69.17 -15.09 -18.29
N SER A 104 -68.35 -15.38 -17.26
CA SER A 104 -68.51 -15.18 -15.78
C SER A 104 -69.73 -15.87 -15.10
N PRO A 105 -69.77 -16.16 -13.76
CA PRO A 105 -68.83 -16.98 -12.94
C PRO A 105 -69.48 -17.87 -11.79
N ALA A 106 -68.69 -18.82 -11.22
CA ALA A 106 -68.61 -19.36 -9.83
C ALA A 106 -69.81 -19.84 -8.94
N GLN A 107 -69.72 -21.07 -8.35
CA GLN A 107 -70.02 -21.44 -6.93
C GLN A 107 -69.77 -22.94 -6.55
N GLY A 108 -69.40 -23.26 -5.28
CA GLY A 108 -70.02 -24.37 -4.48
C GLY A 108 -69.37 -25.78 -4.25
N THR A 109 -68.41 -25.90 -3.31
CA THR A 109 -68.13 -26.95 -2.26
C THR A 109 -68.76 -28.38 -2.15
N ALA A 110 -68.02 -29.30 -1.47
CA ALA A 110 -68.42 -30.53 -0.69
C ALA A 110 -68.48 -31.91 -1.45
N SER A 111 -68.23 -33.13 -0.89
CA SER A 111 -67.77 -33.65 0.43
C SER A 111 -67.51 -35.20 0.47
N ARG A 112 -66.75 -35.73 1.46
CA ARG A 112 -66.76 -37.12 2.09
C ARG A 112 -66.22 -38.37 1.31
N ASP A 113 -65.78 -39.51 1.92
CA ASP A 113 -65.47 -39.95 3.33
C ASP A 113 -64.65 -41.29 3.39
N SER A 114 -64.15 -41.68 4.60
CA SER A 114 -63.64 -43.02 5.07
C SER A 114 -62.21 -43.47 4.67
N SER A 115 -61.38 -44.25 5.41
CA SER A 115 -61.25 -44.76 6.82
C SER A 115 -59.87 -45.49 6.96
N GLY A 116 -59.30 -46.03 8.06
CA GLY A 116 -59.54 -45.96 9.53
C GLY A 116 -58.87 -47.13 10.34
N ALA A 117 -58.24 -46.86 11.52
CA ALA A 117 -57.77 -47.80 12.59
C ALA A 117 -56.54 -48.75 12.30
N VAL A 118 -55.77 -49.39 13.23
CA VAL A 118 -55.45 -49.30 14.70
C VAL A 118 -54.22 -50.20 15.05
N GLY A 119 -53.43 -49.88 16.10
CA GLY A 119 -52.64 -50.84 16.95
C GLY A 119 -51.12 -51.02 16.67
N THR A 120 -50.22 -51.31 17.63
CA THR A 120 -50.36 -51.44 19.11
C THR A 120 -49.01 -51.36 19.88
N THR A 121 -48.96 -50.56 20.96
CA THR A 121 -48.28 -50.73 22.29
C THR A 121 -46.99 -51.57 22.53
N SER A 122 -45.93 -50.88 22.97
CA SER A 122 -45.19 -50.94 24.27
C SER A 122 -44.99 -52.23 25.12
N SER A 123 -43.84 -52.23 25.85
CA SER A 123 -43.52 -52.97 27.10
C SER A 123 -43.26 -54.50 26.98
N GLU A 124 -42.40 -55.16 27.77
CA GLU A 124 -41.48 -54.71 28.85
C GLU A 124 -40.40 -55.77 29.19
N ASN A 125 -39.37 -55.33 29.91
CA ASN A 125 -38.62 -56.08 30.96
C ASN A 125 -38.26 -57.57 30.80
N THR A 126 -36.95 -57.85 30.73
CA THR A 126 -36.31 -58.72 31.76
C THR A 126 -34.79 -58.47 31.85
N ALA A 127 -34.39 -57.81 32.93
CA ALA A 127 -33.11 -58.03 33.58
C ALA A 127 -33.34 -59.00 34.79
N PRO A 128 -32.36 -59.35 35.65
CA PRO A 128 -30.93 -59.00 35.62
C PRO A 128 -29.97 -60.16 35.99
N THR A 129 -28.66 -59.86 36.08
CA THR A 129 -27.63 -60.52 36.95
C THR A 129 -27.30 -62.01 36.73
N SER A 130 -26.08 -62.53 36.97
CA SER A 130 -24.72 -61.98 37.24
C SER A 130 -23.73 -63.15 37.26
N GLY A 131 -22.44 -63.05 36.93
CA GLY A 131 -21.64 -61.94 36.41
C GLY A 131 -20.14 -62.10 36.75
N LYS A 132 -19.28 -61.19 36.24
CA LYS A 132 -17.86 -60.93 36.64
C LYS A 132 -16.85 -62.05 36.26
N LYS A 133 -15.63 -61.82 35.76
CA LYS A 133 -14.67 -60.67 35.70
C LYS A 133 -13.55 -61.05 34.64
N GLN A 134 -12.64 -60.21 34.09
CA GLN A 134 -12.48 -58.75 33.92
C GLN A 134 -11.33 -58.46 32.91
N LYS A 135 -11.47 -57.50 31.96
CA LYS A 135 -10.41 -56.88 31.10
C LYS A 135 -9.72 -57.81 30.06
N SER A 136 -9.25 -57.38 28.88
CA SER A 136 -9.05 -56.03 28.31
C SER A 136 -9.29 -56.01 26.78
N SER A 137 -9.49 -54.81 26.21
CA SER A 137 -9.97 -54.62 24.83
C SER A 137 -8.90 -54.13 23.85
N LYS A 138 -8.81 -54.78 22.68
CA LYS A 138 -8.28 -54.23 21.41
C LYS A 138 -8.78 -55.08 20.24
N LYS A 139 -9.66 -54.53 19.40
CA LYS A 139 -9.73 -54.91 17.98
C LYS A 139 -10.34 -53.80 17.14
N SER A 140 -9.69 -53.55 16.01
CA SER A 140 -10.03 -52.55 15.00
C SER A 140 -11.25 -52.96 14.18
N LEU A 141 -12.04 -51.96 13.79
CA LEU A 141 -12.97 -52.02 12.66
C LEU A 141 -12.58 -50.90 11.70
N LEU A 142 -12.25 -51.27 10.46
CA LEU A 142 -11.96 -50.30 9.41
C LEU A 142 -13.27 -49.66 8.94
N GLN A 143 -13.28 -48.35 8.84
CA GLN A 143 -14.19 -47.59 7.98
C GLN A 143 -13.33 -46.72 7.06
N SER A 144 -13.77 -46.60 5.80
CA SER A 144 -13.04 -45.97 4.70
C SER A 144 -12.94 -44.44 4.86
N PRO A 145 -11.78 -43.82 4.56
CA PRO A 145 -11.69 -42.38 4.39
C PRO A 145 -12.11 -41.98 2.98
N ASP A 146 -12.98 -40.96 2.86
CA ASP A 146 -13.11 -40.19 1.61
C ASP A 146 -11.84 -39.37 1.42
N GLU A 147 -10.98 -39.79 0.50
CA GLU A 147 -9.75 -39.06 0.17
C GLU A 147 -10.06 -37.77 -0.59
N VAL A 148 -9.52 -36.65 -0.09
CA VAL A 148 -9.47 -35.37 -0.80
C VAL A 148 -8.50 -35.51 -1.96
N LEU A 149 -9.02 -35.67 -3.18
CA LEU A 149 -8.21 -35.78 -4.40
C LEU A 149 -7.59 -34.44 -4.77
N GLU A 150 -6.27 -34.35 -4.69
CA GLU A 150 -5.47 -33.23 -5.18
C GLU A 150 -5.68 -33.00 -6.68
N LEU A 151 -5.93 -31.75 -7.09
CA LEU A 151 -5.79 -31.38 -8.50
C LEU A 151 -4.30 -31.36 -8.86
N ARG A 152 -3.95 -32.02 -9.97
CA ARG A 152 -2.58 -32.05 -10.51
C ARG A 152 -2.49 -31.22 -11.79
N SER A 153 -1.33 -30.60 -12.00
CA SER A 153 -1.01 -29.87 -13.24
C SER A 153 -0.75 -30.82 -14.40
N CYS A 154 -1.05 -30.38 -15.63
CA CYS A 154 -0.62 -31.04 -16.86
C CYS A 154 0.90 -30.88 -17.06
N ARG A 155 1.49 -31.71 -17.94
CA ARG A 155 2.85 -31.49 -18.45
C ARG A 155 2.96 -30.08 -19.04
N PRO A 156 4.03 -29.32 -18.78
CA PRO A 156 4.22 -28.00 -19.41
C PRO A 156 4.25 -28.09 -20.93
N PHE A 157 3.58 -27.14 -21.61
CA PHE A 157 3.47 -27.10 -23.07
C PHE A 157 4.85 -27.14 -23.74
N LYS A 158 4.97 -27.94 -24.82
CA LYS A 158 6.22 -28.21 -25.55
C LYS A 158 7.36 -28.87 -24.77
N SER A 159 7.22 -29.14 -23.47
CA SER A 159 8.29 -29.71 -22.66
C SER A 159 8.72 -31.09 -23.16
N GLU A 160 10.03 -31.29 -23.25
CA GLU A 160 10.68 -32.57 -23.55
C GLU A 160 11.16 -33.28 -22.26
N ASP A 161 10.70 -32.81 -21.11
CA ASP A 161 10.96 -33.39 -19.78
C ASP A 161 10.47 -34.85 -19.70
N THR A 162 11.42 -35.77 -19.58
CA THR A 162 11.19 -37.21 -19.45
C THR A 162 10.93 -37.67 -18.01
N ASP A 163 11.20 -36.81 -17.02
CA ASP A 163 11.03 -37.12 -15.60
C ASP A 163 9.62 -36.77 -15.11
N PHE A 164 8.88 -35.93 -15.85
CA PHE A 164 7.46 -35.67 -15.61
C PHE A 164 6.62 -36.94 -15.81
N LYS A 165 5.82 -37.30 -14.80
CA LYS A 165 4.96 -38.49 -14.80
C LYS A 165 3.60 -38.18 -14.19
N TYR A 166 2.56 -38.77 -14.75
CA TYR A 166 1.22 -38.71 -14.18
C TYR A 166 1.01 -39.79 -13.12
N VAL A 167 0.05 -39.57 -12.23
CA VAL A 167 -0.37 -40.56 -11.22
C VAL A 167 -1.79 -41.01 -11.55
N LYS A 168 -1.98 -42.34 -11.67
CA LYS A 168 -3.27 -42.94 -11.97
C LYS A 168 -4.33 -42.52 -10.94
N ASP A 169 -5.57 -42.37 -11.40
CA ASP A 169 -6.75 -42.05 -10.59
C ASP A 169 -6.74 -40.64 -9.93
N THR A 170 -5.70 -39.84 -10.19
CA THR A 170 -5.74 -38.37 -9.95
C THR A 170 -6.57 -37.67 -11.04
N VAL A 171 -6.96 -36.42 -10.77
CA VAL A 171 -7.82 -35.62 -11.66
C VAL A 171 -7.06 -34.37 -12.11
N LEU A 172 -6.93 -34.20 -13.42
CA LEU A 172 -6.37 -33.00 -14.04
C LEU A 172 -7.34 -31.81 -13.93
N VAL A 173 -6.80 -30.60 -14.11
CA VAL A 173 -7.61 -29.38 -14.26
C VAL A 173 -8.68 -29.57 -15.35
N PRO A 174 -9.91 -29.05 -15.20
CA PRO A 174 -10.94 -29.15 -16.24
C PRO A 174 -10.49 -28.54 -17.57
N GLU A 175 -10.97 -29.07 -18.69
CA GLU A 175 -10.67 -28.55 -20.02
C GLU A 175 -10.94 -27.04 -20.13
N SER A 176 -9.89 -26.26 -20.35
CA SER A 176 -9.99 -24.83 -20.59
C SER A 176 -10.52 -24.54 -22.00
N GLY A 177 -11.37 -23.52 -22.08
CA GLY A 177 -11.62 -22.83 -23.35
C GLY A 177 -10.41 -21.98 -23.76
N VAL A 178 -10.55 -21.27 -24.88
CA VAL A 178 -9.54 -20.32 -25.35
C VAL A 178 -9.44 -19.14 -24.37
N SER A 179 -8.29 -18.99 -23.72
CA SER A 179 -8.00 -17.92 -22.74
C SER A 179 -7.39 -16.69 -23.39
N ASP A 180 -6.14 -16.82 -23.83
CA ASP A 180 -5.19 -15.77 -24.19
C ASP A 180 -4.45 -16.10 -25.50
N LEU A 181 -4.87 -17.18 -26.18
CA LEU A 181 -4.27 -17.79 -27.37
C LEU A 181 -2.90 -18.47 -27.14
N ILE A 182 -2.11 -18.05 -26.14
CA ILE A 182 -0.75 -18.53 -25.90
C ILE A 182 -0.69 -19.69 -24.89
N MET A 183 -1.44 -19.62 -23.79
CA MET A 183 -1.61 -20.77 -22.91
C MET A 183 -2.41 -21.86 -23.64
N PRO A 184 -2.00 -23.15 -23.60
CA PRO A 184 -2.70 -24.19 -24.33
C PRO A 184 -4.11 -24.43 -23.76
N CYS A 185 -5.11 -24.52 -24.64
CA CYS A 185 -6.37 -25.16 -24.27
C CYS A 185 -6.21 -26.68 -24.27
N HIS A 186 -6.87 -27.38 -23.35
CA HIS A 186 -6.79 -28.84 -23.26
C HIS A 186 -8.04 -29.54 -23.81
N GLU A 187 -7.84 -30.70 -24.46
CA GLU A 187 -8.93 -31.63 -24.82
C GLU A 187 -8.59 -33.05 -24.33
N TYR A 188 -9.53 -33.73 -23.70
CA TYR A 188 -9.36 -35.04 -23.06
C TYR A 188 -10.09 -36.15 -23.83
N LYS A 189 -9.42 -37.30 -23.98
CA LYS A 189 -9.95 -38.50 -24.61
C LYS A 189 -9.60 -39.72 -23.78
N SER A 190 -10.60 -40.53 -23.44
CA SER A 190 -10.36 -41.80 -22.73
C SER A 190 -9.45 -42.70 -23.57
N PHE A 191 -9.85 -42.96 -24.82
CA PHE A 191 -9.13 -43.74 -25.83
C PHE A 191 -8.71 -45.17 -25.41
N ALA A 192 -9.01 -45.61 -24.19
CA ALA A 192 -8.60 -46.91 -23.63
C ALA A 192 -9.06 -48.09 -24.50
N ILE A 193 -10.31 -48.06 -24.98
CA ILE A 193 -10.85 -49.09 -25.89
C ILE A 193 -10.20 -49.00 -27.29
N ALA A 194 -9.95 -47.78 -27.78
CA ALA A 194 -9.42 -47.55 -29.13
C ALA A 194 -7.95 -47.94 -29.28
N ALA A 195 -7.15 -47.80 -28.22
CA ALA A 195 -5.74 -48.20 -28.16
C ALA A 195 -5.51 -49.72 -28.27
N GLU A 196 -6.54 -50.54 -28.04
CA GLU A 196 -6.43 -52.00 -28.10
C GLU A 196 -6.90 -52.63 -29.41
N LEU A 197 -7.47 -51.84 -30.32
CA LEU A 197 -7.96 -52.25 -31.63
C LEU A 197 -6.83 -52.65 -32.59
N ASN A 198 -7.19 -53.07 -33.82
CA ASN A 198 -6.19 -53.28 -34.87
C ASN A 198 -5.56 -51.96 -35.32
N ARG A 199 -4.38 -52.03 -35.96
CA ARG A 199 -3.58 -50.86 -36.34
C ARG A 199 -4.38 -49.83 -37.12
N ASP A 200 -5.09 -50.23 -38.17
CA ASP A 200 -5.83 -49.32 -39.05
C ASP A 200 -7.00 -48.62 -38.31
N GLN A 201 -7.66 -49.33 -37.38
CA GLN A 201 -8.69 -48.76 -36.49
C GLN A 201 -8.11 -47.79 -35.46
N LEU A 202 -6.97 -48.13 -34.85
CA LEU A 202 -6.26 -47.26 -33.90
C LEU A 202 -5.78 -45.98 -34.59
N GLN A 203 -5.01 -46.13 -35.68
CA GLN A 203 -4.43 -45.02 -36.44
C GLN A 203 -5.52 -44.07 -36.94
N SER A 204 -6.59 -44.59 -37.55
CA SER A 204 -7.67 -43.73 -38.05
C SER A 204 -8.44 -43.03 -36.93
N LYS A 205 -8.67 -43.65 -35.76
CA LYS A 205 -9.31 -42.98 -34.63
C LYS A 205 -8.40 -41.89 -34.03
N PHE A 206 -7.14 -42.21 -33.75
CA PHE A 206 -6.17 -41.25 -33.20
C PHE A 206 -6.01 -40.04 -34.12
N ALA A 207 -5.75 -40.28 -35.40
CA ALA A 207 -5.65 -39.23 -36.42
C ALA A 207 -6.93 -38.39 -36.52
N SER A 208 -8.11 -39.01 -36.43
CA SER A 208 -9.39 -38.29 -36.50
C SER A 208 -9.60 -37.33 -35.33
N GLU A 209 -9.19 -37.69 -34.11
CA GLU A 209 -9.24 -36.78 -32.96
C GLU A 209 -8.17 -35.68 -33.06
N VAL A 210 -6.91 -36.04 -33.32
CA VAL A 210 -5.80 -35.08 -33.43
C VAL A 210 -6.05 -34.05 -34.53
N ILE A 211 -6.42 -34.48 -35.74
CA ILE A 211 -6.61 -33.58 -36.89
C ILE A 211 -7.81 -32.65 -36.68
N ARG A 212 -8.87 -33.12 -35.99
CA ARG A 212 -10.03 -32.31 -35.64
C ARG A 212 -9.68 -31.24 -34.61
N PHE A 213 -8.99 -31.62 -33.53
CA PHE A 213 -8.50 -30.69 -32.51
C PHE A 213 -7.50 -29.69 -33.11
N ALA A 214 -6.59 -30.16 -33.98
CA ALA A 214 -5.62 -29.31 -34.66
C ALA A 214 -6.29 -28.31 -35.61
N SER A 215 -7.28 -28.73 -36.41
CA SER A 215 -8.10 -27.83 -37.23
C SER A 215 -8.79 -26.77 -36.35
N ALA A 216 -9.39 -27.18 -35.22
CA ALA A 216 -10.04 -26.28 -34.27
C ALA A 216 -9.08 -25.24 -33.68
N CYS A 217 -7.91 -25.67 -33.22
CA CYS A 217 -6.87 -24.81 -32.66
C CYS A 217 -6.30 -23.86 -33.71
N MET A 218 -5.94 -24.37 -34.90
CA MET A 218 -5.44 -23.56 -36.02
C MET A 218 -6.47 -22.52 -36.48
N ASN A 219 -7.76 -22.86 -36.59
CA ASN A 219 -8.79 -21.92 -37.04
C ASN A 219 -9.08 -20.80 -36.03
N ILE A 220 -8.96 -21.07 -34.73
CA ILE A 220 -9.14 -20.08 -33.65
C ILE A 220 -7.83 -19.39 -33.23
N ARG A 221 -6.68 -19.86 -33.73
CA ARG A 221 -5.33 -19.34 -33.44
C ARG A 221 -4.86 -19.57 -31.99
N THR A 222 -5.37 -20.60 -31.33
CA THR A 222 -4.98 -20.94 -29.95
C THR A 222 -3.93 -22.06 -29.94
N ASN A 223 -2.96 -21.99 -29.04
CA ASN A 223 -2.19 -23.18 -28.67
C ASN A 223 -3.12 -24.20 -28.00
N GLY A 224 -2.76 -25.49 -28.03
CA GLY A 224 -3.51 -26.52 -27.31
C GLY A 224 -2.81 -27.87 -27.21
N THR A 225 -3.24 -28.69 -26.27
CA THR A 225 -2.75 -30.07 -26.09
C THR A 225 -3.94 -31.03 -25.98
N ILE A 226 -3.98 -32.06 -26.82
CA ILE A 226 -4.95 -33.15 -26.71
C ILE A 226 -4.31 -34.34 -25.97
N HIS A 227 -5.01 -34.88 -24.98
CA HIS A 227 -4.53 -35.94 -24.08
C HIS A 227 -5.36 -37.22 -24.27
N PHE A 228 -4.69 -38.32 -24.58
CA PHE A 228 -5.30 -39.64 -24.71
C PHE A 228 -4.93 -40.52 -23.50
N GLY A 229 -5.93 -41.06 -22.81
CA GLY A 229 -5.78 -41.72 -21.50
C GLY A 229 -6.37 -40.94 -20.32
N VAL A 230 -7.12 -39.86 -20.59
CA VAL A 230 -7.79 -39.02 -19.59
C VAL A 230 -9.30 -39.08 -19.84
N MET A 231 -10.09 -39.38 -18.80
CA MET A 231 -11.52 -39.61 -18.94
C MET A 231 -12.30 -38.31 -19.19
N ASP A 232 -13.14 -38.29 -20.23
CA ASP A 232 -14.20 -37.30 -20.38
C ASP A 232 -15.56 -37.91 -19.93
N SER A 233 -16.23 -37.22 -19.01
CA SER A 233 -17.55 -37.57 -18.45
C SER A 233 -18.70 -37.73 -19.46
N VAL A 234 -18.51 -37.38 -20.74
CA VAL A 234 -19.53 -37.54 -21.77
C VAL A 234 -19.67 -39.02 -22.19
N GLU A 235 -18.59 -39.81 -22.15
CA GLU A 235 -18.60 -41.19 -22.68
C GLU A 235 -18.93 -42.26 -21.63
N ASP A 236 -18.56 -42.07 -20.35
CA ASP A 236 -18.74 -43.10 -19.32
C ASP A 236 -19.01 -42.51 -17.91
N LYS A 237 -20.21 -42.76 -17.37
CA LYS A 237 -20.67 -42.20 -16.08
C LYS A 237 -19.97 -42.81 -14.86
N ALA A 238 -19.19 -43.86 -15.02
CA ALA A 238 -18.45 -44.50 -13.93
C ALA A 238 -17.20 -43.70 -13.49
N TRP A 239 -16.71 -42.76 -14.29
CA TRP A 239 -15.45 -42.06 -14.09
C TRP A 239 -15.63 -40.55 -13.88
N LYS A 240 -14.69 -39.91 -13.18
CA LYS A 240 -14.68 -38.44 -13.04
C LYS A 240 -14.07 -37.80 -14.29
N HIS A 241 -14.66 -36.70 -14.78
CA HIS A 241 -14.03 -35.91 -15.87
C HIS A 241 -12.64 -35.42 -15.44
N GLY A 242 -11.66 -35.56 -16.32
CA GLY A 242 -10.26 -35.25 -16.06
C GLY A 242 -9.49 -36.36 -15.32
N GLN A 243 -10.12 -37.50 -14.98
CA GLN A 243 -9.45 -38.59 -14.28
C GLN A 243 -8.44 -39.32 -15.18
N ILE A 244 -7.21 -39.48 -14.68
CA ILE A 244 -6.12 -40.14 -15.42
C ILE A 244 -6.24 -41.66 -15.28
N VAL A 245 -6.43 -42.34 -16.40
CA VAL A 245 -6.52 -43.82 -16.46
C VAL A 245 -5.35 -44.43 -17.25
N GLY A 246 -4.85 -43.70 -18.23
CA GLY A 246 -3.77 -44.12 -19.13
C GLY A 246 -4.20 -45.18 -20.15
N VAL A 247 -3.62 -45.09 -21.35
CA VAL A 247 -3.78 -46.09 -22.42
C VAL A 247 -2.64 -47.10 -22.42
N LYS A 248 -2.92 -48.31 -22.90
CA LYS A 248 -1.94 -49.38 -23.10
C LYS A 248 -1.31 -49.23 -24.49
N VAL A 249 -0.07 -48.73 -24.53
CA VAL A 249 0.66 -48.50 -25.79
C VAL A 249 1.45 -49.76 -26.15
N ARG A 250 0.96 -50.55 -27.11
CA ARG A 250 1.65 -51.77 -27.60
C ARG A 250 2.84 -51.43 -28.50
N ASN A 251 2.66 -50.46 -29.39
CA ASN A 251 3.71 -49.88 -30.21
C ASN A 251 3.53 -48.35 -30.21
N ARG A 252 4.64 -47.60 -30.08
CA ARG A 252 4.67 -46.13 -30.19
C ARG A 252 4.66 -45.68 -31.66
N GLU A 253 5.28 -46.44 -32.57
CA GLU A 253 5.30 -46.12 -34.01
C GLU A 253 3.88 -46.04 -34.59
N ASP A 254 2.92 -46.85 -34.12
CA ASP A 254 1.54 -46.81 -34.59
C ASP A 254 0.90 -45.41 -34.42
N PHE A 255 1.21 -44.71 -33.32
CA PHE A 255 0.70 -43.35 -33.04
C PHE A 255 1.43 -42.27 -33.85
N VAL A 256 2.73 -42.47 -34.12
CA VAL A 256 3.54 -41.58 -34.97
C VAL A 256 3.11 -41.70 -36.43
N GLU A 257 2.99 -42.92 -36.95
CA GLU A 257 2.50 -43.20 -38.31
C GLU A 257 1.07 -42.70 -38.55
N ALA A 258 0.24 -42.65 -37.51
CA ALA A 258 -1.10 -42.08 -37.60
C ALA A 258 -1.10 -40.60 -38.03
N LEU A 259 -0.04 -39.83 -37.75
CA LEU A 259 0.07 -38.44 -38.20
C LEU A 259 0.32 -38.33 -39.72
N ASN A 260 0.73 -39.40 -40.41
CA ASN A 260 0.81 -39.43 -41.88
C ASN A 260 -0.56 -39.26 -42.58
N TYR A 261 -1.67 -39.30 -41.82
CA TYR A 261 -2.97 -38.90 -42.34
C TYR A 261 -3.08 -37.38 -42.61
N ILE A 262 -2.20 -36.53 -42.07
CA ILE A 262 -2.15 -35.08 -42.36
C ILE A 262 -2.14 -34.83 -43.88
N ASP A 263 -1.31 -35.55 -44.63
CA ASP A 263 -1.18 -35.45 -46.10
C ASP A 263 -2.45 -35.83 -46.89
N LYS A 264 -3.38 -36.55 -46.25
CA LYS A 264 -4.66 -36.98 -46.85
C LYS A 264 -5.84 -36.14 -46.35
N CYS A 265 -5.69 -35.50 -45.20
CA CYS A 265 -6.77 -34.83 -44.50
C CYS A 265 -6.79 -33.31 -44.74
N PHE A 266 -5.62 -32.70 -44.91
CA PHE A 266 -5.51 -31.28 -45.29
C PHE A 266 -5.30 -31.12 -46.80
N CYS A 267 -5.79 -30.02 -47.36
CA CYS A 267 -5.52 -29.63 -48.75
C CYS A 267 -4.00 -29.41 -48.99
N ASN A 268 -3.51 -29.71 -50.20
CA ASN A 268 -2.09 -29.68 -50.56
C ASN A 268 -1.35 -28.37 -50.18
N ASN A 269 -2.04 -27.23 -50.21
CA ASN A 269 -1.51 -25.91 -49.86
C ASN A 269 -1.50 -25.59 -48.34
N LEU A 270 -1.92 -26.53 -47.50
CA LEU A 270 -2.00 -26.43 -46.04
C LEU A 270 -1.26 -27.57 -45.31
N GLN A 271 -0.91 -28.67 -46.00
CA GLN A 271 -0.24 -29.85 -45.40
C GLN A 271 1.07 -29.49 -44.69
N GLU A 272 1.96 -28.74 -45.35
CA GLU A 272 3.24 -28.31 -44.75
C GLU A 272 3.04 -27.42 -43.51
N ILE A 273 1.96 -26.62 -43.51
CA ILE A 273 1.60 -25.76 -42.38
C ILE A 273 1.08 -26.63 -41.22
N ALA A 274 0.18 -27.58 -41.51
CA ALA A 274 -0.34 -28.52 -40.52
C ALA A 274 0.77 -29.36 -39.88
N TRP A 275 1.74 -29.83 -40.66
CA TRP A 275 2.93 -30.53 -40.16
C TRP A 275 3.82 -29.68 -39.24
N LYS A 276 3.89 -28.36 -39.46
CA LYS A 276 4.62 -27.44 -38.57
C LYS A 276 3.84 -27.10 -37.30
N CYS A 277 2.51 -27.09 -37.38
CA CYS A 277 1.64 -26.81 -36.24
C CYS A 277 1.40 -28.03 -35.33
N ILE A 278 1.39 -29.26 -35.86
CA ILE A 278 1.10 -30.49 -35.10
C ILE A 278 2.43 -31.13 -34.69
N ARG A 279 2.77 -31.11 -33.39
CA ARG A 279 3.99 -31.74 -32.89
C ARG A 279 3.85 -33.27 -32.83
N GLN A 280 4.96 -33.98 -32.66
CA GLN A 280 4.98 -35.43 -32.50
C GLN A 280 4.33 -35.88 -31.18
N PRO A 281 3.74 -37.10 -31.10
CA PRO A 281 3.12 -37.58 -29.87
C PRO A 281 4.13 -37.81 -28.75
N VAL A 282 3.83 -37.28 -27.56
CA VAL A 282 4.62 -37.45 -26.33
C VAL A 282 3.97 -38.54 -25.47
N PHE A 283 4.75 -39.46 -24.92
CA PHE A 283 4.26 -40.62 -24.16
C PHE A 283 4.63 -40.47 -22.68
N VAL A 284 3.75 -39.81 -21.91
CA VAL A 284 3.97 -39.55 -20.47
C VAL A 284 3.57 -40.76 -19.64
N GLU A 285 4.47 -41.30 -18.83
CA GLU A 285 4.20 -42.50 -18.01
C GLU A 285 3.17 -42.23 -16.90
N VAL A 286 2.29 -43.21 -16.65
CA VAL A 286 1.29 -43.18 -15.58
C VAL A 286 1.67 -44.15 -14.47
N ILE A 287 2.05 -43.61 -13.31
CA ILE A 287 2.42 -44.37 -12.11
C ILE A 287 1.14 -44.89 -11.41
N SER A 288 1.14 -46.17 -11.04
CA SER A 288 0.06 -46.80 -10.26
C SER A 288 0.65 -47.60 -9.09
N LYS A 289 0.00 -47.55 -7.92
CA LYS A 289 0.44 -48.31 -6.73
C LYS A 289 0.18 -49.82 -6.84
N ASP A 290 -0.84 -50.21 -7.60
CA ASP A 290 -1.44 -51.56 -7.56
C ASP A 290 -1.32 -52.32 -8.88
N SER A 291 -0.51 -51.86 -9.84
CA SER A 291 -0.40 -52.48 -11.17
C SER A 291 1.04 -52.61 -11.66
N GLN A 292 1.34 -53.76 -12.27
CA GLN A 292 2.57 -54.04 -13.02
C GLN A 292 2.42 -53.71 -14.52
N GLU A 293 1.23 -53.27 -14.98
CA GLU A 293 1.05 -52.86 -16.38
C GLU A 293 1.49 -51.40 -16.59
N GLN A 294 2.49 -51.19 -17.44
CA GLN A 294 2.89 -49.84 -17.85
C GLN A 294 1.80 -49.20 -18.72
N ARG A 295 1.40 -47.97 -18.37
CA ARG A 295 0.39 -47.17 -19.08
C ARG A 295 0.92 -45.77 -19.33
N PHE A 296 0.39 -45.12 -20.35
CA PHE A 296 0.81 -43.78 -20.77
C PHE A 296 -0.39 -42.86 -20.96
N VAL A 297 -0.22 -41.57 -20.70
CA VAL A 297 -1.00 -40.53 -21.38
C VAL A 297 -0.24 -40.18 -22.66
N VAL A 298 -0.91 -40.24 -23.81
CA VAL A 298 -0.34 -39.81 -25.08
C VAL A 298 -0.81 -38.37 -25.33
N GLU A 299 0.13 -37.44 -25.45
CA GLU A 299 -0.16 -36.01 -25.66
C GLU A 299 0.25 -35.57 -27.05
N VAL A 300 -0.53 -34.69 -27.68
CA VAL A 300 -0.15 -34.01 -28.93
C VAL A 300 -0.33 -32.50 -28.76
N ASP A 301 0.80 -31.78 -28.81
CA ASP A 301 0.85 -30.31 -28.75
C ASP A 301 0.58 -29.70 -30.13
N ILE A 302 -0.32 -28.71 -30.18
CA ILE A 302 -0.69 -27.94 -31.37
C ILE A 302 -0.24 -26.48 -31.20
N GLU A 303 0.62 -26.01 -32.09
CA GLU A 303 1.18 -24.65 -32.08
C GLU A 303 0.89 -23.90 -33.40
N PRO A 304 -0.24 -23.21 -33.52
CA PRO A 304 -0.58 -22.43 -34.71
C PRO A 304 0.04 -21.03 -34.67
N THR A 305 1.35 -20.91 -34.94
CA THR A 305 2.00 -19.60 -34.86
C THR A 305 1.51 -18.64 -35.95
N TYR A 306 1.45 -17.33 -35.65
CA TYR A 306 0.90 -16.32 -36.58
C TYR A 306 1.50 -16.43 -37.98
N SER A 307 2.83 -16.55 -38.06
CA SER A 307 3.57 -16.65 -39.32
C SER A 307 3.19 -17.87 -40.17
N LEU A 308 2.75 -18.96 -39.53
CA LEU A 308 2.28 -20.19 -40.19
C LEU A 308 0.83 -20.08 -40.66
N VAL A 309 -0.07 -19.49 -39.86
CA VAL A 309 -1.52 -19.59 -40.06
C VAL A 309 -2.20 -18.33 -40.62
N LYS A 310 -1.48 -17.20 -40.71
CA LYS A 310 -2.01 -15.91 -41.22
C LYS A 310 -2.73 -16.06 -42.56
N ASN A 311 -3.94 -15.48 -42.66
CA ASN A 311 -4.82 -15.51 -43.82
C ASN A 311 -5.20 -16.94 -44.30
N LYS A 312 -5.11 -17.96 -43.44
CA LYS A 312 -5.51 -19.36 -43.76
C LYS A 312 -6.71 -19.83 -42.93
N CYS A 313 -7.52 -20.67 -43.56
CA CYS A 313 -8.57 -21.47 -42.93
C CYS A 313 -8.24 -22.95 -43.17
N PHE A 314 -8.43 -23.79 -42.15
CA PHE A 314 -7.97 -25.17 -42.09
C PHE A 314 -9.15 -26.13 -42.15
N GLU A 315 -9.67 -26.33 -43.35
CA GLU A 315 -10.67 -27.35 -43.65
C GLU A 315 -10.01 -28.72 -43.71
N VAL A 316 -10.67 -29.72 -43.12
CA VAL A 316 -10.14 -31.09 -43.05
C VAL A 316 -11.17 -32.12 -43.48
N TYR A 317 -10.69 -33.15 -44.17
CA TYR A 317 -11.35 -34.44 -44.27
C TYR A 317 -10.89 -35.31 -43.10
N LEU A 318 -11.81 -35.97 -42.39
CA LEU A 318 -11.41 -36.83 -41.27
C LEU A 318 -11.33 -38.31 -41.67
N PRO A 319 -10.32 -39.06 -41.22
CA PRO A 319 -10.25 -40.49 -41.44
C PRO A 319 -11.28 -41.22 -40.57
N LYS A 320 -11.88 -42.27 -41.14
CA LYS A 320 -12.83 -43.15 -40.47
C LYS A 320 -12.67 -44.58 -40.99
N TYR A 321 -12.43 -45.53 -40.09
CA TYR A 321 -12.45 -46.94 -40.44
C TYR A 321 -13.87 -47.37 -40.84
N ASN A 322 -14.00 -48.03 -41.99
CA ASN A 322 -15.26 -48.59 -42.48
C ASN A 322 -15.23 -50.12 -42.33
N GLU A 323 -16.02 -50.63 -41.36
CA GLU A 323 -16.13 -52.05 -41.04
C GLU A 323 -16.55 -52.92 -42.23
N SER A 324 -17.45 -52.41 -43.08
CA SER A 324 -17.97 -53.14 -44.25
C SER A 324 -16.91 -53.32 -45.35
N SER A 325 -16.04 -52.32 -45.56
CA SER A 325 -14.97 -52.38 -46.57
C SER A 325 -13.61 -52.79 -46.00
N ARG A 326 -13.48 -52.91 -44.67
CA ARG A 326 -12.21 -53.15 -43.93
C ARG A 326 -11.07 -52.23 -44.38
N LYS A 327 -11.39 -50.94 -44.58
CA LYS A 327 -10.46 -49.91 -45.05
C LYS A 327 -10.79 -48.59 -44.37
N VAL A 328 -9.78 -47.75 -44.18
CA VAL A 328 -9.96 -46.35 -43.76
C VAL A 328 -10.42 -45.54 -44.98
N ILE A 329 -11.55 -44.85 -44.81
CA ILE A 329 -12.08 -43.86 -45.77
C ILE A 329 -12.01 -42.47 -45.16
N LEU A 330 -12.02 -41.44 -46.01
CA LEU A 330 -12.16 -40.05 -45.56
C LEU A 330 -13.64 -39.66 -45.51
N THR A 331 -13.97 -38.56 -44.81
CA THR A 331 -15.29 -37.93 -44.91
C THR A 331 -15.58 -37.47 -46.35
N LYS A 332 -16.86 -37.38 -46.73
CA LYS A 332 -17.27 -37.00 -48.09
C LYS A 332 -17.08 -35.51 -48.38
N GLU A 333 -17.33 -34.67 -47.38
CA GLU A 333 -17.15 -33.23 -47.43
C GLU A 333 -16.06 -32.84 -46.41
N PRO A 334 -15.25 -31.81 -46.69
CA PRO A 334 -14.35 -31.22 -45.72
C PRO A 334 -15.12 -30.31 -44.76
N ALA A 335 -14.59 -30.08 -43.57
CA ALA A 335 -15.20 -29.18 -42.58
C ALA A 335 -14.17 -28.29 -41.87
N LEU A 336 -14.55 -27.04 -41.58
CA LEU A 336 -13.87 -26.21 -40.57
C LEU A 336 -14.32 -26.65 -39.18
N TYR A 337 -13.35 -26.87 -38.28
CA TYR A 337 -13.61 -27.00 -36.84
C TYR A 337 -13.18 -25.73 -36.10
N GLN A 338 -13.80 -25.49 -34.94
CA GLN A 338 -13.48 -24.41 -34.02
C GLN A 338 -13.50 -24.91 -32.57
N ARG A 339 -12.69 -24.30 -31.70
CA ARG A 339 -12.78 -24.47 -30.24
C ARG A 339 -13.89 -23.57 -29.70
N LEU A 340 -14.90 -24.16 -29.07
CA LEU A 340 -15.95 -23.46 -28.32
C LEU A 340 -16.06 -24.06 -26.92
N GLY A 341 -15.61 -23.29 -25.93
CA GLY A 341 -15.34 -23.81 -24.58
C GLY A 341 -14.39 -25.01 -24.65
N ALA A 342 -14.76 -26.09 -23.97
CA ALA A 342 -14.02 -27.33 -23.91
C ALA A 342 -14.07 -28.20 -25.19
N LYS A 343 -14.85 -27.84 -26.23
CA LYS A 343 -15.15 -28.73 -27.36
C LYS A 343 -14.58 -28.25 -28.71
N SER A 344 -14.14 -29.21 -29.53
CA SER A 344 -13.79 -29.01 -30.94
C SER A 344 -14.97 -29.40 -31.84
N GLU A 345 -15.75 -28.41 -32.30
CA GLU A 345 -17.00 -28.63 -33.06
C GLU A 345 -16.97 -28.00 -34.47
N PRO A 346 -17.72 -28.54 -35.44
CA PRO A 346 -17.73 -28.02 -36.80
C PRO A 346 -18.46 -26.66 -36.89
N VAL A 347 -17.92 -25.74 -37.68
CA VAL A 347 -18.55 -24.44 -37.97
C VAL A 347 -19.83 -24.67 -38.77
N GLN A 348 -20.95 -24.12 -38.29
CA GLN A 348 -22.25 -24.27 -38.95
C GLN A 348 -22.28 -23.54 -40.31
N ARG A 349 -22.95 -24.11 -41.33
CA ARG A 349 -22.91 -23.61 -42.72
C ARG A 349 -23.41 -22.17 -42.88
N ASP A 350 -24.39 -21.76 -42.08
CA ASP A 350 -24.92 -20.40 -42.01
C ASP A 350 -23.91 -19.37 -41.46
N LYS A 351 -22.98 -19.81 -40.61
CA LYS A 351 -21.94 -18.97 -39.99
C LYS A 351 -20.61 -18.98 -40.73
N LEU A 352 -20.46 -19.83 -41.75
CA LEU A 352 -19.19 -20.05 -42.47
C LEU A 352 -18.60 -18.76 -43.04
N THR A 353 -19.42 -17.94 -43.71
CA THR A 353 -18.99 -16.66 -44.30
C THR A 353 -18.48 -15.68 -43.23
N ALA A 354 -19.23 -15.52 -42.13
CA ALA A 354 -18.84 -14.66 -41.02
C ALA A 354 -17.57 -15.16 -40.31
N PHE A 355 -17.44 -16.48 -40.15
CA PHE A 355 -16.27 -17.12 -39.56
C PHE A 355 -15.00 -16.86 -40.38
N ILE A 356 -15.09 -16.97 -41.71
CA ILE A 356 -13.99 -16.69 -42.65
C ILE A 356 -13.67 -15.20 -42.68
N GLN A 357 -14.66 -14.30 -42.69
CA GLN A 357 -14.44 -12.85 -42.62
C GLN A 357 -13.72 -12.43 -41.32
N ALA A 358 -14.05 -13.06 -40.18
CA ALA A 358 -13.39 -12.81 -38.90
C ALA A 358 -11.94 -13.36 -38.81
N THR A 359 -11.42 -14.02 -39.84
CA THR A 359 -10.05 -14.58 -39.85
C THR A 359 -8.99 -13.48 -39.66
N GLN A 360 -9.11 -12.34 -40.34
CA GLN A 360 -8.18 -11.22 -40.20
C GLN A 360 -8.14 -10.67 -38.76
N ALA A 361 -9.30 -10.65 -38.08
CA ALA A 361 -9.35 -10.27 -36.68
C ALA A 361 -8.61 -11.30 -35.81
N ARG A 362 -8.85 -12.61 -35.99
CA ARG A 362 -8.14 -13.66 -35.22
C ARG A 362 -6.64 -13.64 -35.47
N ASP A 363 -6.22 -13.41 -36.71
CA ASP A 363 -4.82 -13.20 -37.10
C ASP A 363 -4.20 -12.02 -36.33
N ALA A 364 -4.86 -10.86 -36.29
CA ALA A 364 -4.38 -9.69 -35.56
C ALA A 364 -4.43 -9.84 -34.01
N HIS A 365 -5.26 -10.73 -33.47
CA HIS A 365 -5.21 -11.10 -32.04
C HIS A 365 -4.02 -12.01 -31.76
N ARG A 366 -3.76 -13.00 -32.63
CA ARG A 366 -2.62 -13.91 -32.49
C ARG A 366 -1.29 -13.20 -32.69
N GLU A 367 -1.17 -12.31 -33.67
CA GLU A 367 0.02 -11.46 -33.86
C GLU A 367 0.32 -10.62 -32.61
N ARG A 368 -0.70 -9.98 -32.02
CA ARG A 368 -0.53 -9.23 -30.77
C ARG A 368 -0.11 -10.13 -29.61
N ALA A 369 -0.76 -11.29 -29.44
CA ALA A 369 -0.46 -12.23 -28.37
C ALA A 369 0.95 -12.86 -28.50
N GLU A 370 1.43 -13.09 -29.72
CA GLU A 370 2.81 -13.52 -29.97
C GLU A 370 3.81 -12.40 -29.78
N LEU A 371 3.52 -11.17 -30.22
CA LEU A 371 4.39 -10.03 -29.96
C LEU A 371 4.52 -9.73 -28.45
N SER A 372 3.45 -9.90 -27.67
CA SER A 372 3.50 -9.74 -26.20
C SER A 372 4.20 -10.89 -25.47
N SER A 373 4.34 -12.07 -26.08
CA SER A 373 5.00 -13.24 -25.47
C SER A 373 6.41 -13.53 -26.00
N THR A 374 6.74 -13.06 -27.20
CA THR A 374 8.09 -13.12 -27.80
C THR A 374 8.98 -11.99 -27.29
N GLN A 375 8.38 -10.93 -26.74
CA GLN A 375 9.09 -10.06 -25.82
C GLN A 375 9.45 -10.86 -24.55
N VAL A 376 10.72 -11.33 -24.47
CA VAL A 376 11.48 -11.05 -23.25
C VAL A 376 11.24 -9.57 -22.99
N PRO A 377 10.61 -9.17 -21.86
CA PRO A 377 9.97 -7.87 -21.73
C PRO A 377 10.99 -6.79 -22.04
N THR A 378 10.92 -6.33 -23.29
CA THR A 378 11.70 -5.23 -23.79
C THR A 378 10.83 -4.06 -23.42
N GLU A 379 10.80 -3.80 -22.11
CA GLU A 379 10.21 -2.63 -21.51
C GLU A 379 10.56 -1.47 -22.43
N ILE A 380 9.54 -0.76 -22.93
CA ILE A 380 9.73 0.63 -23.38
C ILE A 380 10.54 1.25 -22.26
N PRO A 381 11.85 1.58 -22.44
CA PRO A 381 12.78 1.58 -21.32
C PRO A 381 12.22 2.38 -20.17
N GLN A 382 11.70 1.68 -19.15
CA GLN A 382 11.07 2.36 -18.04
C GLN A 382 12.22 3.11 -17.40
N ASP A 383 12.09 4.42 -17.31
CA ASP A 383 13.00 5.22 -16.52
C ASP A 383 12.78 4.83 -15.06
N LEU A 384 13.47 3.75 -14.65
CA LEU A 384 13.35 3.17 -13.32
C LEU A 384 13.82 4.16 -12.25
N GLY A 385 14.71 5.08 -12.62
CA GLY A 385 15.07 6.24 -11.80
C GLY A 385 13.87 7.14 -11.56
N ARG A 386 13.21 7.61 -12.64
CA ARG A 386 11.97 8.40 -12.53
C ARG A 386 10.84 7.65 -11.82
N LYS A 387 10.69 6.34 -12.05
CA LYS A 387 9.68 5.50 -11.37
C LYS A 387 9.97 5.41 -9.87
N LEU A 388 11.23 5.21 -9.49
CA LEU A 388 11.69 5.20 -8.10
C LEU A 388 11.47 6.56 -7.43
N SER A 389 11.76 7.67 -8.12
CA SER A 389 11.42 9.01 -7.66
C SER A 389 9.92 9.15 -7.41
N ILE A 390 9.07 8.82 -8.39
CA ILE A 390 7.61 8.91 -8.27
C ILE A 390 7.10 8.09 -7.07
N LEU A 391 7.63 6.88 -6.83
CA LEU A 391 7.19 6.05 -5.72
C LEU A 391 7.63 6.57 -4.34
N LEU A 392 8.80 7.20 -4.24
CA LEU A 392 9.34 7.67 -2.95
C LEU A 392 8.96 9.12 -2.59
N ASN A 393 8.72 10.00 -3.57
CA ASN A 393 8.50 11.42 -3.31
C ASN A 393 7.41 12.09 -4.18
N ASP A 394 6.49 11.32 -4.77
CA ASP A 394 5.48 11.78 -5.73
C ASP A 394 6.06 12.47 -7.00
N GLY A 395 7.35 12.26 -7.29
CA GLY A 395 8.03 12.84 -8.45
C GLY A 395 8.56 14.26 -8.22
N LYS A 396 8.71 14.67 -6.95
CA LYS A 396 9.43 15.89 -6.55
C LYS A 396 10.93 15.76 -6.82
N SER A 397 11.65 16.89 -6.78
CA SER A 397 13.12 16.92 -6.91
C SER A 397 13.87 16.42 -5.66
N TYR A 398 13.17 16.18 -4.55
CA TYR A 398 13.76 15.91 -3.24
C TYR A 398 12.87 14.98 -2.40
N MET A 399 13.44 14.29 -1.43
CA MET A 399 12.74 13.41 -0.47
C MET A 399 12.10 14.22 0.68
N ASP A 400 10.93 13.80 1.14
CA ASP A 400 10.30 14.33 2.37
C ASP A 400 11.02 13.77 3.60
N ASP A 401 11.60 14.67 4.40
CA ASP A 401 12.38 14.37 5.61
C ASP A 401 11.50 14.02 6.83
N SER A 402 10.23 14.43 6.81
CA SER A 402 9.25 14.13 7.85
C SER A 402 8.67 12.71 7.74
N LEU A 403 8.82 12.07 6.58
CA LEU A 403 8.26 10.76 6.28
C LEU A 403 9.12 9.64 6.88
N ARG A 404 8.49 8.74 7.65
CA ARG A 404 9.19 7.59 8.25
C ARG A 404 9.17 6.36 7.32
N TYR A 405 10.19 5.51 7.45
CA TYR A 405 10.32 4.29 6.67
C TYR A 405 10.30 3.06 7.58
N ILE A 406 9.62 2.00 7.14
CA ILE A 406 9.74 0.65 7.71
C ILE A 406 10.43 -0.21 6.66
N LEU A 407 11.61 -0.74 6.96
CA LEU A 407 12.34 -1.61 6.05
C LEU A 407 11.96 -3.06 6.31
N VAL A 408 11.68 -3.83 5.26
CA VAL A 408 11.53 -5.29 5.32
C VAL A 408 12.58 -5.90 4.40
N THR A 409 13.52 -6.66 4.93
CA THR A 409 14.69 -7.13 4.18
C THR A 409 15.01 -8.60 4.47
N ASN A 410 15.73 -9.23 3.55
CA ASN A 410 16.34 -10.55 3.73
C ASN A 410 17.86 -10.48 3.52
N ARG A 411 18.51 -11.65 3.43
CA ARG A 411 19.97 -11.78 3.38
C ARG A 411 20.57 -10.90 2.29
N CYS A 412 21.54 -10.10 2.68
CA CYS A 412 22.29 -9.20 1.82
C CYS A 412 23.68 -9.78 1.56
N GLU A 413 24.03 -9.93 0.28
CA GLU A 413 25.35 -10.44 -0.12
C GLU A 413 26.45 -9.37 0.03
N GLN A 414 27.69 -9.81 0.20
CA GLN A 414 28.82 -8.94 0.56
C GLN A 414 29.07 -7.81 -0.46
N ASP A 415 28.85 -8.06 -1.75
CA ASP A 415 29.01 -7.07 -2.82
C ASP A 415 27.96 -5.95 -2.71
N ASN A 416 26.72 -6.32 -2.34
CA ASN A 416 25.60 -5.40 -2.16
C ASN A 416 25.74 -4.51 -0.93
N LEU A 417 26.46 -4.94 0.12
CA LEU A 417 26.71 -4.13 1.32
C LEU A 417 27.53 -2.86 1.06
N ASN A 418 28.16 -2.70 -0.11
CA ASN A 418 28.83 -1.46 -0.51
C ASN A 418 27.86 -0.41 -1.10
N HIS A 419 26.59 -0.77 -1.29
CA HIS A 419 25.58 0.00 -2.02
C HIS A 419 24.32 0.24 -1.17
N ILE A 420 24.50 0.39 0.13
CA ILE A 420 23.42 0.59 1.12
C ILE A 420 23.43 2.00 1.73
N ASN A 421 24.25 2.91 1.20
CA ASN A 421 24.47 4.22 1.81
C ASN A 421 23.16 5.01 1.93
N PHE A 422 22.25 4.90 0.95
CA PHE A 422 20.93 5.52 1.01
C PHE A 422 20.14 5.14 2.28
N LEU A 423 20.26 3.91 2.78
CA LEU A 423 19.59 3.49 4.02
C LEU A 423 20.10 4.25 5.25
N MET A 424 21.35 4.71 5.23
CA MET A 424 21.95 5.52 6.30
C MET A 424 21.43 6.97 6.34
N HIS A 425 20.60 7.35 5.36
CA HIS A 425 20.01 8.69 5.24
C HIS A 425 18.47 8.66 5.27
N LEU A 426 17.84 7.47 5.24
CA LEU A 426 16.40 7.34 5.40
C LEU A 426 16.02 7.43 6.88
N ASN A 427 14.89 8.08 7.16
CA ASN A 427 14.30 8.17 8.49
C ASN A 427 13.61 6.84 8.87
N ILE A 428 14.41 5.79 9.09
CA ILE A 428 13.93 4.43 9.35
C ILE A 428 13.44 4.31 10.79
N PHE A 429 12.16 4.02 10.97
CA PHE A 429 11.56 3.75 12.28
C PHE A 429 11.95 2.36 12.80
N CYS A 430 11.74 1.33 11.98
CA CYS A 430 12.13 -0.03 12.31
C CYS A 430 12.47 -0.87 11.08
N VAL A 431 13.20 -1.97 11.34
CA VAL A 431 13.61 -2.94 10.32
C VAL A 431 13.13 -4.33 10.69
N PHE A 432 12.39 -4.98 9.79
CA PHE A 432 12.02 -6.39 9.86
C PHE A 432 13.05 -7.19 9.05
N ASP A 433 14.01 -7.78 9.75
CA ASP A 433 15.16 -8.45 9.16
C ASP A 433 15.04 -9.98 9.25
N PHE A 434 15.03 -10.63 8.09
CA PHE A 434 14.93 -12.09 7.97
C PHE A 434 16.28 -12.79 7.80
N ASP A 435 17.39 -12.06 7.80
CA ASP A 435 18.74 -12.63 7.71
C ASP A 435 19.29 -13.02 9.09
N GLU A 436 19.52 -14.31 9.27
CA GLU A 436 20.04 -14.91 10.51
C GLU A 436 21.46 -14.46 10.86
N ASP A 437 22.25 -14.05 9.86
CA ASP A 437 23.65 -13.64 10.00
C ASP A 437 23.82 -12.12 10.00
N SER A 438 22.72 -11.36 9.94
CA SER A 438 22.75 -9.91 9.74
C SER A 438 23.58 -9.15 10.78
N ASN A 439 23.63 -9.64 12.03
CA ASN A 439 24.46 -9.04 13.08
C ASN A 439 25.97 -9.22 12.87
N VAL A 440 26.40 -10.28 12.19
CA VAL A 440 27.81 -10.64 12.04
C VAL A 440 28.35 -10.17 10.69
N SER A 441 27.59 -10.38 9.61
CA SER A 441 28.05 -10.11 8.24
C SER A 441 27.02 -9.46 7.32
N GLY A 442 25.73 -9.46 7.65
CA GLY A 442 24.70 -8.84 6.82
C GLY A 442 24.41 -7.38 7.16
N LEU A 443 23.20 -6.91 6.85
CA LEU A 443 22.85 -5.49 6.80
C LEU A 443 22.98 -4.77 8.16
N TYR A 444 22.57 -5.41 9.26
CA TYR A 444 22.68 -4.82 10.60
C TYR A 444 24.13 -4.57 11.00
N SER A 445 25.05 -5.47 10.60
CA SER A 445 26.47 -5.37 10.91
C SER A 445 27.05 -4.04 10.41
N LYS A 446 26.59 -3.57 9.24
CA LYS A 446 26.97 -2.28 8.65
C LYS A 446 26.15 -1.11 9.16
N TYR A 447 24.83 -1.24 9.30
CA TYR A 447 24.00 -0.14 9.78
C TYR A 447 24.43 0.33 11.18
N LYS A 448 24.75 -0.59 12.10
CA LYS A 448 25.23 -0.27 13.46
C LYS A 448 26.67 0.28 13.53
N GLU A 449 27.42 0.31 12.42
CA GLU A 449 28.69 1.06 12.35
C GLU A 449 28.39 2.57 12.31
N HIS A 450 27.32 2.97 11.60
CA HIS A 450 26.96 4.37 11.31
C HIS A 450 25.84 4.96 12.18
N HIS A 451 24.96 4.12 12.74
CA HIS A 451 23.83 4.52 13.58
C HIS A 451 23.83 3.84 14.96
N GLU A 452 23.17 4.46 15.92
CA GLU A 452 22.85 3.87 17.22
C GLU A 452 21.47 3.21 17.18
N THR A 453 21.43 1.90 17.47
CA THR A 453 20.25 1.05 17.23
C THR A 453 19.82 0.28 18.46
N SER A 454 18.52 0.03 18.59
CA SER A 454 17.99 -0.92 19.58
C SER A 454 17.59 -2.22 18.89
N SER A 455 18.25 -3.33 19.26
CA SER A 455 18.01 -4.66 18.69
C SER A 455 17.00 -5.48 19.48
N TYR A 456 16.06 -6.12 18.79
CA TYR A 456 15.00 -6.93 19.38
C TYR A 456 14.73 -8.22 18.61
N PHE A 457 14.14 -9.22 19.28
CA PHE A 457 13.37 -10.27 18.62
C PHE A 457 11.88 -9.88 18.62
N LEU A 458 11.08 -10.42 17.70
CA LEU A 458 9.67 -10.06 17.50
C LEU A 458 8.83 -10.01 18.80
N GLN A 459 9.01 -11.01 19.67
CA GLN A 459 8.25 -11.11 20.92
C GLN A 459 8.70 -10.11 22.00
N ASP A 460 9.94 -9.64 21.94
CA ASP A 460 10.51 -8.69 22.90
C ASP A 460 10.21 -7.26 22.46
N PHE A 461 10.27 -6.98 21.16
CA PHE A 461 9.73 -5.74 20.59
C PHE A 461 8.23 -5.60 20.89
N PHE A 462 7.45 -6.68 20.77
CA PHE A 462 6.03 -6.66 21.15
C PHE A 462 5.81 -6.32 22.63
N LYS A 463 6.70 -6.74 23.54
CA LYS A 463 6.61 -6.36 24.97
C LYS A 463 6.93 -4.88 25.16
N GLU A 464 8.02 -4.40 24.56
CA GLU A 464 8.45 -2.99 24.63
C GLU A 464 7.30 -2.05 24.23
N ILE A 465 6.69 -2.27 23.07
CA ILE A 465 5.59 -1.42 22.55
C ILE A 465 4.25 -1.59 23.31
N LYS A 466 4.07 -2.67 24.08
CA LYS A 466 2.84 -2.94 24.86
C LYS A 466 2.94 -2.69 26.36
N THR A 467 4.07 -2.19 26.85
CA THR A 467 4.18 -1.70 28.23
C THR A 467 3.04 -0.70 28.53
N ASP A 468 2.43 -0.71 29.72
CA ASP A 468 1.23 0.12 30.04
C ASP A 468 1.45 1.66 29.95
N ASN A 469 2.69 2.07 29.72
CA ASN A 469 3.05 3.44 29.39
C ASN A 469 3.18 3.58 27.87
N SER A 470 2.63 4.66 27.30
CA SER A 470 2.81 5.11 25.91
C SER A 470 4.17 4.70 25.29
N PRO A 471 4.22 4.30 24.00
CA PRO A 471 5.42 3.75 23.36
C PRO A 471 6.66 4.53 23.77
N SER A 472 7.69 3.81 24.24
CA SER A 472 8.85 4.46 24.86
C SER A 472 9.45 5.48 23.88
N GLN A 473 9.69 6.71 24.34
CA GLN A 473 10.10 7.82 23.47
C GLN A 473 11.33 7.44 22.61
N LYS A 474 12.21 6.60 23.20
CA LYS A 474 13.37 5.95 22.57
C LYS A 474 13.07 5.26 21.22
N LEU A 475 11.88 4.68 21.03
CA LEU A 475 11.45 4.06 19.77
C LEU A 475 11.39 5.06 18.60
N PHE A 476 11.20 6.34 18.89
CA PHE A 476 11.13 7.40 17.88
C PHE A 476 12.46 8.08 17.62
N ASP A 477 13.41 7.94 18.56
CA ASP A 477 14.76 8.51 18.52
C ASP A 477 15.83 7.55 17.93
N GLN A 478 15.59 6.23 17.95
CA GLN A 478 16.54 5.22 17.47
C GLN A 478 15.85 4.15 16.63
N THR A 479 16.49 3.76 15.53
CA THR A 479 16.01 2.67 14.67
C THR A 479 15.90 1.36 15.45
N SER A 480 14.70 0.79 15.46
CA SER A 480 14.44 -0.50 16.10
C SER A 480 14.68 -1.66 15.13
N TRP A 481 15.74 -2.44 15.35
CA TRP A 481 16.11 -3.55 14.49
C TRP A 481 15.52 -4.88 14.99
N ILE A 482 14.65 -5.49 14.21
CA ILE A 482 13.85 -6.65 14.63
C ILE A 482 14.32 -7.88 13.85
N PHE A 483 15.01 -8.79 14.56
CA PHE A 483 15.43 -10.08 14.00
C PHE A 483 14.22 -11.02 13.91
N CYS A 484 13.61 -11.07 12.73
CA CYS A 484 12.37 -11.79 12.48
C CYS A 484 12.56 -13.30 12.41
N ASN A 485 13.68 -13.80 11.88
CA ASN A 485 13.99 -15.24 11.91
C ASN A 485 14.73 -15.68 13.19
N GLY A 486 15.31 -14.76 13.95
CA GLY A 486 16.26 -15.08 15.03
C GLY A 486 17.70 -14.77 14.59
N ARG A 487 18.70 -15.30 15.29
CA ARG A 487 20.12 -15.00 15.03
C ARG A 487 21.00 -16.24 15.14
N SER A 488 21.89 -16.44 14.17
CA SER A 488 22.85 -17.57 14.15
C SER A 488 23.90 -17.46 15.26
N ASP A 489 24.31 -16.24 15.61
CA ASP A 489 25.30 -15.93 16.66
C ASP A 489 24.71 -15.87 18.08
N PHE A 490 23.39 -16.05 18.23
CA PHE A 490 22.73 -15.92 19.53
C PHE A 490 22.70 -17.26 20.29
N LEU A 491 23.29 -17.25 21.48
CA LEU A 491 23.42 -18.45 22.33
C LEU A 491 22.15 -18.80 23.13
N GLY A 492 21.11 -17.96 23.10
CA GLY A 492 19.82 -18.21 23.75
C GLY A 492 18.83 -19.00 22.89
N ASP A 493 17.54 -18.91 23.25
CA ASP A 493 16.48 -19.71 22.63
C ASP A 493 15.99 -19.19 21.26
N GLU A 494 16.32 -17.95 20.89
CA GLU A 494 15.90 -17.30 19.63
C GLU A 494 16.81 -17.64 18.43
N LYS A 495 16.95 -18.94 18.18
CA LYS A 495 17.69 -19.47 17.02
C LYS A 495 16.87 -19.37 15.72
N PRO A 496 17.54 -19.41 14.55
CA PRO A 496 16.88 -19.52 13.26
C PRO A 496 16.10 -20.83 13.12
N CYS A 497 15.05 -20.82 12.31
CA CYS A 497 14.20 -21.99 12.09
C CYS A 497 13.66 -22.07 10.66
N ASP A 498 13.13 -23.24 10.29
CA ASP A 498 12.50 -23.46 8.99
C ASP A 498 11.16 -22.70 8.86
N GLU A 499 10.69 -22.49 7.62
CA GLU A 499 9.45 -21.72 7.35
C GLU A 499 8.22 -22.24 8.11
N ASN A 500 8.04 -23.56 8.26
CA ASN A 500 6.87 -24.12 8.94
C ASN A 500 6.94 -23.90 10.46
N THR A 501 8.13 -24.06 11.05
CA THR A 501 8.37 -23.72 12.46
C THR A 501 8.20 -22.22 12.70
N TRP A 502 8.70 -21.38 11.79
CA TRP A 502 8.55 -19.92 11.86
C TRP A 502 7.07 -19.50 11.83
N ILE A 503 6.28 -20.04 10.90
CA ILE A 503 4.83 -19.77 10.79
C ILE A 503 4.10 -20.15 12.08
N ARG A 504 4.44 -21.30 12.68
CA ARG A 504 3.80 -21.80 13.91
C ARG A 504 4.19 -20.99 15.16
N THR A 505 5.37 -20.38 15.19
CA THR A 505 5.95 -19.79 16.42
C THR A 505 6.06 -18.26 16.38
N LYS A 506 6.53 -17.68 15.28
CA LYS A 506 6.88 -16.25 15.14
C LYS A 506 5.81 -15.42 14.41
N LYS A 507 5.07 -15.97 13.42
CA LYS A 507 4.00 -15.23 12.68
C LYS A 507 2.98 -14.53 13.60
N LYS A 508 2.58 -15.19 14.70
CA LYS A 508 1.64 -14.63 15.69
C LYS A 508 2.15 -13.34 16.38
N TYR A 509 3.47 -13.18 16.51
CA TYR A 509 4.10 -11.99 17.08
C TYR A 509 4.31 -10.93 16.00
N LEU A 510 4.70 -11.34 14.78
CA LEU A 510 4.78 -10.46 13.62
C LEU A 510 3.47 -9.69 13.41
N LYS A 511 2.33 -10.41 13.28
CA LYS A 511 1.00 -9.78 13.16
C LYS A 511 0.76 -8.74 14.25
N LYS A 512 0.92 -9.14 15.52
CA LYS A 512 0.71 -8.27 16.69
C LYS A 512 1.61 -7.03 16.71
N VAL A 513 2.84 -7.13 16.22
CA VAL A 513 3.75 -5.99 16.07
C VAL A 513 3.25 -5.06 14.97
N ILE A 514 2.91 -5.60 13.79
CA ILE A 514 2.47 -4.80 12.64
C ILE A 514 1.15 -4.07 12.94
N THR A 515 0.13 -4.76 13.47
CA THR A 515 -1.12 -4.13 13.94
C THR A 515 -0.84 -3.01 14.94
N CYS A 516 0.04 -3.23 15.91
CA CYS A 516 0.36 -2.21 16.91
C CYS A 516 1.09 -0.99 16.28
N ILE A 517 2.00 -1.20 15.32
CA ILE A 517 2.65 -0.12 14.59
C ILE A 517 1.61 0.70 13.81
N CYS A 518 0.72 0.05 13.05
CA CYS A 518 -0.22 0.70 12.15
C CYS A 518 -1.41 1.36 12.87
N GLU A 519 -1.95 0.75 13.94
CA GLU A 519 -3.12 1.27 14.67
C GLU A 519 -2.77 2.18 15.86
N GLU A 520 -1.64 1.93 16.54
CA GLU A 520 -1.36 2.54 17.85
C GLU A 520 -0.14 3.46 17.91
N ILE A 521 0.83 3.31 17.00
CA ILE A 521 2.12 4.02 17.04
C ILE A 521 2.24 5.05 15.91
N LEU A 522 2.20 4.63 14.64
CA LEU A 522 2.38 5.52 13.50
C LEU A 522 1.02 5.94 12.92
N PRO A 523 0.75 7.25 12.75
CA PRO A 523 -0.47 7.70 12.08
C PRO A 523 -0.61 7.15 10.65
N GLU A 524 -1.85 6.91 10.23
CA GLU A 524 -2.16 6.62 8.82
C GLU A 524 -1.48 7.64 7.89
N ARG A 525 -0.85 7.15 6.81
CA ARG A 525 -0.19 7.95 5.77
C ARG A 525 1.06 8.74 6.22
N SER A 526 1.61 8.47 7.41
CA SER A 526 2.86 9.11 7.87
C SER A 526 4.13 8.27 7.64
N PHE A 527 4.02 7.13 6.95
CA PHE A 527 5.15 6.23 6.71
C PHE A 527 5.00 5.40 5.43
N ILE A 528 6.13 4.93 4.90
CA ILE A 528 6.24 3.99 3.78
C ILE A 528 6.83 2.67 4.28
N VAL A 529 6.32 1.54 3.77
CA VAL A 529 6.92 0.21 3.96
C VAL A 529 7.73 -0.16 2.72
N LEU A 530 9.03 -0.35 2.90
CA LEU A 530 9.99 -0.64 1.85
C LEU A 530 10.45 -2.10 1.93
N PHE A 531 10.03 -2.93 0.97
CA PHE A 531 10.52 -4.30 0.80
C PHE A 531 11.80 -4.30 -0.03
N LEU A 532 12.91 -4.74 0.54
CA LEU A 532 14.23 -4.79 -0.10
C LEU A 532 14.61 -6.25 -0.41
N LEU A 533 14.27 -6.65 -1.64
CA LEU A 533 14.36 -7.97 -2.27
C LEU A 533 15.79 -8.46 -2.62
N LEU A 534 16.68 -8.66 -1.64
CA LEU A 534 18.12 -8.88 -1.89
C LEU A 534 18.52 -10.34 -2.16
N SER A 535 17.77 -11.32 -1.66
CA SER A 535 18.04 -12.75 -1.84
C SER A 535 16.75 -13.56 -2.13
N PRO A 536 16.83 -14.86 -2.47
CA PRO A 536 15.65 -15.66 -2.81
C PRO A 536 14.54 -15.61 -1.76
N VAL A 537 13.34 -15.29 -2.22
CA VAL A 537 12.20 -14.99 -1.35
C VAL A 537 11.71 -16.23 -0.60
N GLN A 538 11.44 -16.05 0.68
CA GLN A 538 10.92 -17.04 1.63
C GLN A 538 9.49 -16.68 2.04
N LYS A 539 8.69 -17.68 2.45
CA LYS A 539 7.30 -17.50 2.85
C LYS A 539 7.07 -16.48 3.98
N PRO A 540 7.94 -16.35 5.01
CA PRO A 540 7.81 -15.32 6.05
C PRO A 540 7.81 -13.86 5.56
N LEU A 541 8.51 -13.56 4.45
CA LEU A 541 8.48 -12.22 3.83
C LEU A 541 7.12 -11.92 3.19
N VAL A 542 6.52 -12.95 2.57
CA VAL A 542 5.19 -12.86 1.94
C VAL A 542 4.09 -12.78 2.98
N ASP A 543 4.25 -13.46 4.12
CA ASP A 543 3.40 -13.28 5.30
C ASP A 543 3.51 -11.85 5.86
N THR A 544 4.71 -11.28 5.90
CA THR A 544 4.94 -9.88 6.35
C THR A 544 4.26 -8.88 5.43
N PHE A 545 4.34 -9.12 4.11
CA PHE A 545 3.62 -8.33 3.11
C PHE A 545 2.11 -8.35 3.32
N GLN A 546 1.51 -9.52 3.57
CA GLN A 546 0.06 -9.63 3.81
C GLN A 546 -0.38 -8.82 5.04
N GLU A 547 0.31 -8.96 6.17
CA GLU A 547 -0.08 -8.25 7.39
C GLU A 547 0.01 -6.72 7.19
N PHE A 548 1.05 -6.19 6.52
CA PHE A 548 1.09 -4.77 6.16
C PHE A 548 -0.01 -4.37 5.16
N TYR A 549 -0.25 -5.17 4.12
CA TYR A 549 -1.29 -4.91 3.12
C TYR A 549 -2.69 -4.79 3.75
N THR A 550 -3.03 -5.72 4.66
CA THR A 550 -4.30 -5.72 5.38
C THR A 550 -4.41 -4.52 6.34
N GLU A 551 -3.39 -4.29 7.18
CA GLU A 551 -3.44 -3.23 8.20
C GLU A 551 -3.39 -1.81 7.59
N MET A 552 -2.75 -1.64 6.42
CA MET A 552 -2.67 -0.37 5.69
C MET A 552 -3.81 -0.16 4.69
N ASN A 553 -4.77 -1.10 4.60
CA ASN A 553 -5.88 -1.09 3.64
C ASN A 553 -5.44 -0.99 2.16
N GLY A 554 -4.31 -1.62 1.80
CA GLY A 554 -3.84 -1.73 0.41
C GLY A 554 -2.36 -1.37 0.19
N MET A 555 -2.04 -1.13 -1.09
CA MET A 555 -0.67 -0.97 -1.60
C MET A 555 -0.16 0.47 -1.74
N GLU A 556 -0.92 1.48 -1.30
CA GLU A 556 -0.61 2.89 -1.60
C GLU A 556 0.73 3.37 -1.02
N TYR A 557 1.18 2.76 0.08
CA TYR A 557 2.39 3.12 0.82
C TYR A 557 3.38 1.94 0.97
N ILE A 558 3.24 0.90 0.13
CA ILE A 558 4.13 -0.27 0.11
C ILE A 558 4.91 -0.27 -1.21
N ILE A 559 6.23 -0.29 -1.12
CA ILE A 559 7.17 -0.25 -2.27
C ILE A 559 8.05 -1.49 -2.21
N CYS A 560 8.25 -2.15 -3.36
CA CYS A 560 9.17 -3.29 -3.48
C CYS A 560 10.37 -2.93 -4.38
N LEU A 561 11.60 -3.18 -3.91
CA LEU A 561 12.84 -2.96 -4.64
C LEU A 561 13.57 -4.30 -4.78
N THR A 562 13.89 -4.73 -6.00
CA THR A 562 14.65 -5.98 -6.21
C THR A 562 15.43 -5.98 -7.53
N GLU A 563 16.70 -6.40 -7.48
CA GLU A 563 17.54 -6.50 -8.67
C GLU A 563 17.18 -7.72 -9.53
N SER A 564 16.79 -8.84 -8.92
CA SER A 564 16.43 -10.07 -9.64
C SER A 564 14.95 -10.10 -10.05
N ARG A 565 14.70 -10.31 -11.35
CA ARG A 565 13.37 -10.55 -11.90
C ARG A 565 12.79 -11.90 -11.47
N GLU A 566 13.64 -12.88 -11.18
CA GLU A 566 13.28 -14.21 -10.68
C GLU A 566 12.78 -14.13 -9.23
N ASN A 567 13.49 -13.39 -8.37
CA ASN A 567 13.07 -13.11 -7.00
C ASN A 567 11.74 -12.35 -6.99
N TYR A 568 11.58 -11.33 -7.83
CA TYR A 568 10.31 -10.62 -8.00
C TYR A 568 9.17 -11.56 -8.38
N LYS A 569 9.31 -12.35 -9.45
CA LYS A 569 8.28 -13.30 -9.91
C LYS A 569 7.90 -14.30 -8.82
N LYS A 570 8.87 -14.84 -8.09
CA LYS A 570 8.63 -15.76 -6.98
C LYS A 570 7.82 -15.09 -5.86
N TRP A 571 8.19 -13.86 -5.49
CA TRP A 571 7.47 -13.08 -4.48
C TRP A 571 6.06 -12.72 -4.91
N ALA A 572 5.88 -12.19 -6.12
CA ALA A 572 4.60 -11.73 -6.65
C ALA A 572 3.58 -12.88 -6.76
N ASN A 573 4.00 -14.04 -7.25
CA ASN A 573 3.13 -15.23 -7.34
C ASN A 573 2.65 -15.68 -5.94
N LEU A 574 3.58 -15.80 -4.97
CA LEU A 574 3.24 -16.19 -3.60
C LEU A 574 2.36 -15.15 -2.89
N ALA A 575 2.59 -13.86 -3.15
CA ALA A 575 1.76 -12.78 -2.63
C ALA A 575 0.34 -12.83 -3.21
N GLN A 576 0.19 -13.04 -4.52
CA GLN A 576 -1.11 -13.12 -5.18
C GLN A 576 -1.92 -14.33 -4.71
N GLU A 577 -1.30 -15.52 -4.61
CA GLU A 577 -1.94 -16.73 -4.08
C GLU A 577 -2.45 -16.53 -2.65
N SER A 578 -1.70 -15.78 -1.83
CA SER A 578 -2.02 -15.56 -0.41
C SER A 578 -3.04 -14.43 -0.20
N CYS A 579 -2.97 -13.34 -0.97
CA CYS A 579 -4.01 -12.29 -0.99
C CYS A 579 -5.37 -12.82 -1.49
N SER A 580 -5.38 -13.94 -2.23
CA SER A 580 -6.60 -14.63 -2.66
C SER A 580 -7.22 -15.54 -1.58
N MET A 581 -6.56 -15.69 -0.42
CA MET A 581 -6.87 -16.68 0.62
C MET A 581 -7.01 -16.02 2.00
N GLU A 582 -7.86 -14.99 2.12
CA GLU A 582 -8.36 -14.59 3.43
C GLU A 582 -9.09 -15.75 4.11
N TYR A 583 -8.90 -15.86 5.43
CA TYR A 583 -9.36 -16.97 6.29
C TYR A 583 -10.90 -17.08 6.37
N ILE A 584 -11.53 -17.61 5.32
CA ILE A 584 -12.96 -17.87 5.26
C ILE A 584 -13.19 -19.35 4.95
N ILE A 585 -13.62 -20.10 5.99
CA ILE A 585 -14.27 -21.40 5.78
C ILE A 585 -15.65 -21.11 5.19
N CYS A 586 -15.74 -21.09 3.85
CA CYS A 586 -16.99 -20.88 3.15
C CYS A 586 -17.85 -22.15 3.23
N LEU A 587 -18.72 -22.23 4.25
CA LEU A 587 -19.84 -23.18 4.26
C LEU A 587 -20.88 -22.70 3.25
N THR A 588 -20.73 -23.12 1.98
CA THR A 588 -21.69 -22.83 0.92
C THR A 588 -22.27 -24.12 0.33
N GLU A 589 -23.58 -24.12 0.18
CA GLU A 589 -24.38 -25.26 -0.30
C GLU A 589 -24.23 -25.47 -1.83
N SER A 590 -23.59 -24.54 -2.54
CA SER A 590 -23.41 -24.59 -4.01
C SER A 590 -21.99 -24.26 -4.46
N ARG A 591 -21.47 -25.13 -5.33
CA ARG A 591 -20.16 -24.99 -5.97
C ARG A 591 -20.09 -23.82 -6.95
N GLU A 592 -21.21 -23.37 -7.54
CA GLU A 592 -21.27 -22.12 -8.33
C GLU A 592 -20.97 -20.90 -7.46
N ASN A 593 -21.49 -20.85 -6.23
CA ASN A 593 -21.33 -19.69 -5.35
C ASN A 593 -19.88 -19.57 -4.85
N TYR A 594 -19.24 -20.69 -4.51
CA TYR A 594 -17.79 -20.69 -4.22
C TYR A 594 -16.98 -20.19 -5.42
N LYS A 595 -17.26 -20.68 -6.65
CA LYS A 595 -16.53 -20.24 -7.85
C LYS A 595 -16.72 -18.75 -8.16
N LYS A 596 -17.94 -18.22 -8.01
CA LYS A 596 -18.23 -16.79 -8.16
C LYS A 596 -17.49 -15.96 -7.11
N TRP A 597 -17.53 -16.40 -5.84
CA TRP A 597 -16.84 -15.71 -4.75
C TRP A 597 -15.32 -15.73 -4.92
N ALA A 598 -14.72 -16.88 -5.25
CA ALA A 598 -13.28 -17.00 -5.49
C ALA A 598 -12.81 -16.13 -6.68
N GLY A 599 -13.62 -16.05 -7.76
CA GLY A 599 -13.35 -15.15 -8.87
C GLY A 599 -13.40 -13.66 -8.50
N LEU A 600 -14.32 -13.27 -7.60
CA LEU A 600 -14.41 -11.90 -7.07
C LEU A 600 -13.26 -11.55 -6.12
N VAL A 601 -12.76 -12.51 -5.35
CA VAL A 601 -11.61 -12.30 -4.44
C VAL A 601 -10.30 -12.12 -5.22
N GLN A 602 -10.18 -12.75 -6.40
CA GLN A 602 -9.00 -12.64 -7.27
C GLN A 602 -8.77 -11.23 -7.85
N GLU A 603 -9.76 -10.33 -7.78
CA GLU A 603 -9.64 -8.92 -8.21
C GLU A 603 -8.91 -8.04 -7.17
N SER A 604 -8.63 -8.55 -5.96
CA SER A 604 -8.13 -7.73 -4.84
C SER A 604 -6.69 -7.24 -4.97
N CYS A 605 -5.79 -8.02 -5.60
CA CYS A 605 -4.37 -7.69 -5.72
C CYS A 605 -3.79 -8.26 -7.02
N GLY A 606 -3.99 -7.55 -8.13
CA GLY A 606 -3.49 -7.94 -9.45
C GLY A 606 -1.98 -7.74 -9.61
N ILE A 607 -1.34 -8.55 -10.46
CA ILE A 607 0.11 -8.49 -10.73
C ILE A 607 0.54 -7.13 -11.31
N GLU A 608 -0.32 -6.49 -12.10
CA GLU A 608 -0.11 -5.12 -12.62
C GLU A 608 0.00 -4.07 -11.48
N THR A 609 -0.78 -4.21 -10.41
CA THR A 609 -0.72 -3.33 -9.24
C THR A 609 0.60 -3.51 -8.48
N LEU A 610 1.06 -4.76 -8.34
CA LEU A 610 2.37 -5.07 -7.76
C LEU A 610 3.49 -4.48 -8.63
N GLU A 611 3.42 -4.63 -9.96
CA GLU A 611 4.42 -4.10 -10.89
C GLU A 611 4.48 -2.57 -10.89
N GLN A 612 3.34 -1.88 -10.76
CA GLN A 612 3.30 -0.42 -10.63
C GLN A 612 4.03 0.07 -9.36
N ARG A 613 3.94 -0.70 -8.26
CA ARG A 613 4.57 -0.40 -6.96
C ARG A 613 5.95 -1.02 -6.76
N SER A 614 6.52 -1.64 -7.79
CA SER A 614 7.81 -2.32 -7.72
C SER A 614 8.86 -1.75 -8.67
N ILE A 615 10.10 -1.62 -8.19
CA ILE A 615 11.29 -1.41 -9.01
C ILE A 615 12.00 -2.75 -9.15
N VAL A 616 12.02 -3.28 -10.36
CA VAL A 616 12.53 -4.63 -10.67
C VAL A 616 13.62 -4.50 -11.73
N GLY A 617 14.78 -5.14 -11.51
CA GLY A 617 15.89 -5.12 -12.48
C GLY A 617 16.81 -3.89 -12.40
N MET A 618 16.60 -3.00 -11.43
CA MET A 618 17.52 -1.89 -11.14
C MET A 618 18.61 -2.39 -10.18
N LYS A 619 19.88 -2.19 -10.53
CA LYS A 619 21.00 -2.57 -9.66
C LYS A 619 20.95 -1.85 -8.33
N LEU A 620 21.32 -2.50 -7.23
CA LEU A 620 21.33 -1.85 -5.92
C LEU A 620 22.24 -0.60 -5.90
N SER A 621 23.38 -0.63 -6.60
CA SER A 621 24.26 0.54 -6.78
C SER A 621 23.60 1.70 -7.53
N HIS A 622 22.68 1.42 -8.45
CA HIS A 622 21.91 2.45 -9.15
C HIS A 622 20.79 2.99 -8.26
N VAL A 623 20.12 2.14 -7.47
CA VAL A 623 19.13 2.53 -6.46
C VAL A 623 19.78 3.47 -5.44
N ASP A 624 20.94 3.09 -4.89
CA ASP A 624 21.74 3.87 -3.94
C ASP A 624 22.04 5.26 -4.48
N ALA A 625 22.66 5.34 -5.67
CA ALA A 625 23.00 6.60 -6.32
C ALA A 625 21.77 7.45 -6.65
N THR A 626 20.65 6.84 -7.07
CA THR A 626 19.41 7.55 -7.41
C THR A 626 18.76 8.14 -6.17
N ILE A 627 18.61 7.37 -5.09
CA ILE A 627 18.03 7.88 -3.84
C ILE A 627 18.91 8.97 -3.25
N GLN A 628 20.24 8.77 -3.20
CA GLN A 628 21.16 9.82 -2.74
C GLN A 628 21.06 11.11 -3.55
N SER A 629 20.84 11.05 -4.87
CA SER A 629 20.64 12.24 -5.71
C SER A 629 19.37 13.05 -5.38
N MET A 630 18.40 12.44 -4.68
CA MET A 630 17.16 13.06 -4.23
C MET A 630 17.19 13.50 -2.76
N LEU A 631 18.28 13.27 -2.03
CA LEU A 631 18.38 13.71 -0.63
C LEU A 631 18.65 15.23 -0.56
N PRO A 632 17.91 15.99 0.25
CA PRO A 632 18.05 17.45 0.33
C PRO A 632 19.38 17.90 0.98
N SER A 633 20.00 17.03 1.78
CA SER A 633 21.33 17.17 2.38
C SER A 633 22.27 16.14 1.77
N THR A 634 23.50 16.57 1.46
CA THR A 634 24.61 15.63 1.28
C THR A 634 25.23 15.35 2.63
N ALA A 635 25.43 14.09 3.04
CA ALA A 635 26.09 13.77 4.31
C ALA A 635 27.53 14.29 4.37
N GLN A 636 27.64 15.52 4.87
CA GLN A 636 28.88 16.09 5.38
C GLN A 636 29.05 15.60 6.82
N PRO A 637 30.29 15.37 7.29
CA PRO A 637 30.55 15.24 8.71
C PRO A 637 30.08 16.54 9.39
N ARG A 638 29.22 16.45 10.42
CA ARG A 638 28.76 17.63 11.17
C ARG A 638 29.81 18.05 12.18
N HIS A 639 29.88 19.34 12.51
CA HIS A 639 30.97 19.89 13.31
C HIS A 639 30.53 20.58 14.60
N LEU A 640 31.13 20.19 15.72
CA LEU A 640 31.03 20.91 16.99
C LEU A 640 32.23 21.87 17.15
N PRO A 641 32.03 23.08 17.70
CA PRO A 641 33.14 23.92 18.10
C PRO A 641 33.93 23.30 19.26
N ALA A 642 35.24 23.51 19.27
CA ALA A 642 36.17 23.10 20.31
C ALA A 642 36.79 24.31 21.01
N SER A 643 37.20 24.14 22.27
CA SER A 643 37.82 25.18 23.11
C SER A 643 39.13 25.74 22.57
N THR A 644 39.81 25.01 21.69
CA THR A 644 40.99 25.47 20.93
C THR A 644 40.67 26.55 19.88
N GLY A 645 39.39 26.83 19.62
CA GLY A 645 38.94 27.66 18.51
C GLY A 645 38.85 26.92 17.16
N GLY A 646 39.18 25.62 17.15
CA GLY A 646 38.91 24.73 16.03
C GLY A 646 37.51 24.10 16.09
N VAL A 647 37.31 23.08 15.26
CA VAL A 647 36.12 22.22 15.28
C VAL A 647 36.51 20.76 15.39
N CYS A 648 35.64 19.94 15.98
CA CYS A 648 35.71 18.48 15.91
C CYS A 648 34.52 17.91 15.14
N THR A 649 34.72 16.78 14.48
CA THR A 649 33.67 16.05 13.77
C THR A 649 32.79 15.30 14.77
N LEU A 650 31.47 15.40 14.62
CA LEU A 650 30.48 14.60 15.33
C LEU A 650 29.87 13.57 14.36
N PRO A 651 30.24 12.28 14.45
CA PRO A 651 29.60 11.21 13.68
C PRO A 651 28.15 11.05 14.10
N LEU A 652 27.27 10.74 13.14
CA LEU A 652 25.82 10.60 13.35
C LEU A 652 25.48 9.65 14.52
N ARG A 653 26.13 8.48 14.60
CA ARG A 653 26.01 7.56 15.72
C ARG A 653 26.29 8.17 17.10
N GLU A 654 27.29 9.05 17.22
CA GLU A 654 27.60 9.70 18.50
C GLU A 654 26.56 10.78 18.85
N GLU A 655 25.94 11.40 17.84
CA GLU A 655 24.80 12.30 18.02
C GLU A 655 23.52 11.54 18.45
N GLU A 656 23.21 10.41 17.82
CA GLU A 656 22.03 9.58 18.14
C GLU A 656 22.10 8.96 19.54
N LYS A 657 23.29 8.77 20.12
CA LYS A 657 23.45 8.43 21.54
C LYS A 657 22.98 9.54 22.48
N LEU A 658 22.99 10.79 22.02
CA LEU A 658 22.61 11.98 22.79
C LEU A 658 21.13 12.35 22.57
N TYR A 659 20.29 11.37 22.20
CA TYR A 659 18.91 11.50 21.72
C TYR A 659 17.99 12.45 22.50
N SER A 660 18.21 12.70 23.79
CA SER A 660 17.43 13.69 24.56
C SER A 660 17.75 15.16 24.24
N LEU A 661 18.64 15.41 23.28
CA LEU A 661 19.08 16.73 22.83
C LEU A 661 18.81 16.90 21.33
N GLU A 662 18.46 18.12 20.92
CA GLU A 662 18.50 18.61 19.54
C GLU A 662 19.81 19.39 19.40
N ILE A 663 20.87 18.76 18.86
CA ILE A 663 22.21 19.34 18.82
C ILE A 663 22.35 20.31 17.64
N LEU A 664 22.76 21.54 17.94
CA LEU A 664 22.96 22.60 16.96
C LEU A 664 24.44 22.72 16.61
N CYS A 665 24.84 22.11 15.50
CA CYS A 665 26.22 22.11 15.01
C CYS A 665 26.64 23.47 14.42
N ALA A 666 27.94 23.71 14.32
CA ALA A 666 28.48 24.98 13.81
C ALA A 666 28.10 25.22 12.34
N ASP A 667 28.07 24.13 11.56
CA ASP A 667 27.76 23.99 10.14
C ASP A 667 26.29 23.58 9.87
N GLN A 668 25.40 23.73 10.85
CA GLN A 668 23.98 23.41 10.69
C GLN A 668 23.39 24.01 9.40
N CYS A 669 22.77 23.15 8.58
CA CYS A 669 22.16 23.44 7.28
C CYS A 669 23.14 23.84 6.15
N ASP A 670 24.46 23.95 6.38
CA ASP A 670 25.44 24.27 5.32
C ASP A 670 25.66 23.09 4.33
N ASP A 671 25.13 21.92 4.65
CA ASP A 671 25.03 20.68 3.87
C ASP A 671 23.84 20.62 2.89
N ILE A 672 22.90 21.57 2.97
CA ILE A 672 21.70 21.64 2.13
C ILE A 672 22.06 21.97 0.67
N ASN A 673 21.66 21.09 -0.25
CA ASN A 673 21.87 21.29 -1.68
C ASN A 673 20.83 22.26 -2.26
N LEU A 674 21.20 23.54 -2.34
CA LEU A 674 20.36 24.63 -2.88
C LEU A 674 19.82 24.38 -4.31
N ASN A 675 20.46 23.52 -5.10
CA ASN A 675 20.01 23.21 -6.46
C ASN A 675 18.82 22.24 -6.48
N LEU A 676 18.58 21.49 -5.40
CA LEU A 676 17.42 20.59 -5.27
C LEU A 676 16.19 21.29 -4.69
N TRP A 677 16.39 22.44 -4.02
CA TRP A 677 15.34 23.21 -3.36
C TRP A 677 14.65 24.19 -4.31
N THR A 678 13.41 23.88 -4.68
CA THR A 678 12.57 24.75 -5.49
C THR A 678 12.15 26.02 -4.73
N GLU A 679 11.68 27.04 -5.45
CA GLU A 679 11.18 28.26 -4.80
C GLU A 679 9.91 28.00 -3.98
N GLU A 680 9.09 27.03 -4.38
CA GLU A 680 7.90 26.60 -3.63
C GLU A 680 8.26 26.05 -2.26
N GLN A 681 9.37 25.31 -2.11
CA GLN A 681 9.84 24.81 -0.81
C GLN A 681 10.31 25.93 0.11
N LYS A 682 11.12 26.86 -0.41
CA LYS A 682 11.61 28.03 0.35
C LYS A 682 10.43 28.89 0.80
N GLN A 683 9.41 29.01 -0.05
CA GLN A 683 8.14 29.64 0.27
C GLN A 683 7.35 28.85 1.32
N GLU A 684 7.25 27.53 1.23
CA GLU A 684 6.54 26.71 2.22
C GLU A 684 7.19 26.82 3.61
N ILE A 685 8.52 26.76 3.71
CA ILE A 685 9.27 26.95 4.96
C ILE A 685 9.04 28.34 5.54
N GLU A 686 9.01 29.39 4.71
CA GLU A 686 8.65 30.75 5.13
C GLU A 686 7.18 30.85 5.59
N GLN A 687 6.23 30.29 4.82
CA GLN A 687 4.80 30.31 5.13
C GLN A 687 4.49 29.55 6.41
N ASN A 688 5.13 28.40 6.64
CA ASN A 688 4.92 27.57 7.81
C ASN A 688 5.38 28.29 9.09
N PHE A 689 6.47 29.04 9.06
CA PHE A 689 6.86 29.92 10.16
C PHE A 689 5.82 31.03 10.40
N TYR A 690 5.42 31.80 9.37
CA TYR A 690 4.44 32.88 9.55
C TYR A 690 2.99 32.42 9.82
N ARG A 691 2.68 31.13 9.62
CA ARG A 691 1.47 30.44 10.15
C ARG A 691 1.47 30.27 11.67
N GLY A 692 2.55 30.64 12.36
CA GLY A 692 2.71 30.47 13.79
C GLY A 692 3.25 29.11 14.21
N ARG A 693 3.88 28.35 13.30
CA ARG A 693 4.71 27.20 13.71
C ARG A 693 6.01 27.69 14.37
N LYS A 694 6.64 26.80 15.14
CA LYS A 694 7.98 26.99 15.72
C LYS A 694 8.99 27.31 14.60
N ILE A 695 9.99 28.15 14.91
CA ILE A 695 11.07 28.44 13.95
C ILE A 695 12.03 27.25 13.85
N MET A 696 12.35 26.85 12.62
CA MET A 696 13.30 25.79 12.32
C MET A 696 14.68 26.37 12.00
N TRP A 697 15.74 25.55 12.00
CA TRP A 697 17.10 26.03 11.70
C TRP A 697 17.23 26.46 10.24
N GLU A 698 16.50 25.80 9.35
CA GLU A 698 16.37 26.10 7.92
C GLU A 698 15.81 27.51 7.70
N ASN A 699 14.90 27.99 8.54
CA ASN A 699 14.40 29.37 8.47
C ASN A 699 15.56 30.36 8.70
N LEU A 700 16.35 30.15 9.76
CA LEU A 700 17.47 31.02 10.14
C LEU A 700 18.62 30.95 9.13
N TRP A 701 18.89 29.76 8.59
CA TRP A 701 19.86 29.56 7.52
C TRP A 701 19.44 30.22 6.20
N LEU A 702 18.19 30.05 5.76
CA LEU A 702 17.67 30.75 4.58
C LEU A 702 17.73 32.28 4.74
N ALA A 703 17.55 32.81 5.96
CA ALA A 703 17.73 34.23 6.26
C ALA A 703 19.21 34.66 6.17
N ASP A 704 20.14 33.90 6.77
CA ASP A 704 21.60 34.13 6.66
C ASP A 704 22.06 34.14 5.18
N LYS A 705 21.51 33.24 4.34
CA LYS A 705 21.77 33.18 2.89
C LYS A 705 20.95 34.19 2.06
N LYS A 706 20.06 34.97 2.68
CA LYS A 706 19.15 35.96 2.07
C LYS A 706 18.14 35.39 1.05
N LEU A 707 17.77 34.11 1.19
CA LEU A 707 16.89 33.39 0.25
C LEU A 707 15.40 33.53 0.58
N CYS A 708 15.00 33.66 1.86
CA CYS A 708 13.61 33.94 2.26
C CYS A 708 13.39 35.40 2.73
N GLY A 709 14.37 36.27 2.48
CA GLY A 709 14.45 37.59 3.10
C GLY A 709 14.67 37.51 4.61
N ASP A 710 14.80 38.67 5.26
CA ASP A 710 15.17 38.70 6.67
C ASP A 710 14.04 38.16 7.58
N ILE A 711 14.45 37.44 8.62
CA ILE A 711 13.60 37.14 9.79
C ILE A 711 13.80 38.28 10.77
N ILE A 712 12.70 38.84 11.27
CA ILE A 712 12.76 40.02 12.12
C ILE A 712 13.44 39.65 13.44
N GLU A 713 14.50 40.39 13.75
CA GLU A 713 15.13 40.35 15.06
C GLU A 713 14.51 41.43 15.95
N ARG A 714 14.03 41.00 17.12
CA ARG A 714 13.49 41.89 18.15
C ARG A 714 14.60 42.47 19.02
N GLU A 715 14.39 43.65 19.59
CA GLU A 715 15.39 44.30 20.46
C GLU A 715 15.75 43.42 21.68
N ALA A 716 14.78 42.65 22.18
CA ALA A 716 14.96 41.63 23.21
C ALA A 716 15.97 40.52 22.82
N CYS A 717 16.21 40.23 21.54
CA CYS A 717 17.28 39.32 21.11
C CYS A 717 18.67 39.94 21.31
N THR A 718 18.80 41.24 21.08
CA THR A 718 20.02 42.00 21.37
C THR A 718 20.23 42.13 22.88
N GLU A 719 19.18 42.33 23.67
CA GLU A 719 19.23 42.33 25.14
C GLU A 719 19.69 40.97 25.69
N ALA A 720 19.05 39.87 25.27
CA ALA A 720 19.42 38.52 25.66
C ALA A 720 20.88 38.19 25.29
N SER A 721 21.34 38.63 24.11
CA SER A 721 22.74 38.46 23.69
C SER A 721 23.71 39.24 24.58
N LYS A 722 23.36 40.46 25.01
CA LYS A 722 24.18 41.26 25.95
C LYS A 722 24.27 40.63 27.33
N LEU A 723 23.15 40.10 27.86
CA LEU A 723 23.16 39.38 29.14
C LEU A 723 23.99 38.10 29.05
N LEU A 724 23.88 37.34 27.96
CA LEU A 724 24.71 36.16 27.71
C LEU A 724 26.21 36.50 27.69
N ASP A 725 26.62 37.55 26.97
CA ASP A 725 28.01 38.03 26.97
C ASP A 725 28.45 38.52 28.36
N GLY A 726 27.53 39.07 29.18
CA GLY A 726 27.79 39.44 30.58
C GLY A 726 28.09 38.23 31.47
N ILE A 727 27.25 37.19 31.39
CA ILE A 727 27.43 35.90 32.07
C ILE A 727 28.78 35.28 31.67
N LEU A 728 29.09 35.26 30.36
CA LEU A 728 30.35 34.71 29.82
C LEU A 728 31.60 35.49 30.25
N ARG A 729 31.48 36.78 30.57
CA ARG A 729 32.57 37.63 31.07
C ARG A 729 32.79 37.52 32.59
N GLY A 730 31.95 36.79 33.31
CA GLY A 730 32.14 36.51 34.73
C GLY A 730 31.76 37.67 35.65
N SER A 731 30.51 38.12 35.60
CA SER A 731 29.97 39.18 36.47
C SER A 731 29.79 38.72 37.94
N GLY A 732 30.90 38.47 38.64
CA GLY A 732 30.99 38.44 40.11
C GLY A 732 30.43 37.20 40.83
N GLN A 733 29.72 36.28 40.17
CA GLN A 733 29.11 35.11 40.81
C GLN A 733 29.60 33.79 40.20
N ASN A 734 30.28 32.97 41.00
CA ASN A 734 30.73 31.63 40.63
C ASN A 734 29.55 30.64 40.63
N TYR A 735 28.79 30.58 39.53
CA TYR A 735 27.80 29.53 39.31
C TYR A 735 28.31 28.48 38.33
N SER A 736 28.35 27.22 38.77
CA SER A 736 28.62 26.06 37.89
C SER A 736 27.61 25.94 36.74
N VAL A 737 26.36 26.30 37.02
CA VAL A 737 25.24 26.35 36.07
C VAL A 737 24.65 27.75 36.11
N ALA A 738 24.87 28.53 35.06
CA ALA A 738 24.28 29.87 34.91
C ALA A 738 22.96 29.82 34.14
N LYS A 739 22.18 30.90 34.19
CA LYS A 739 20.84 30.99 33.60
C LYS A 739 20.68 32.29 32.83
N LEU A 740 19.86 32.25 31.78
CA LEU A 740 19.33 33.39 31.05
C LEU A 740 17.85 33.10 30.76
N LYS A 741 16.94 33.78 31.45
CA LYS A 741 15.50 33.54 31.38
C LYS A 741 14.85 34.50 30.39
N ILE A 742 14.16 33.96 29.40
CA ILE A 742 13.36 34.73 28.45
C ILE A 742 11.89 34.48 28.81
N PHE A 743 11.29 35.44 29.51
CA PHE A 743 9.87 35.42 29.84
C PHE A 743 9.08 36.08 28.71
N HIS A 744 8.01 35.45 28.23
CA HIS A 744 7.31 35.96 27.05
C HIS A 744 5.79 35.77 27.08
N HIS A 745 5.06 36.72 26.49
CA HIS A 745 3.64 36.52 26.19
C HIS A 745 3.43 35.41 25.15
N PRO A 746 2.28 34.71 25.17
CA PRO A 746 1.86 33.86 24.05
C PRO A 746 1.86 34.66 22.73
N GLY A 747 2.50 34.13 21.67
CA GLY A 747 2.53 34.77 20.34
C GLY A 747 3.48 35.96 20.16
N SER A 748 4.22 36.40 21.19
CA SER A 748 5.15 37.56 21.11
C SER A 748 6.52 37.28 20.47
N GLY A 749 6.82 36.02 20.12
CA GLY A 749 8.08 35.60 19.50
C GLY A 749 9.19 35.15 20.46
N GLY A 750 8.89 34.87 21.74
CA GLY A 750 9.91 34.46 22.74
C GLY A 750 10.77 33.25 22.33
N SER A 751 10.16 32.14 21.90
CA SER A 751 10.87 30.96 21.38
C SER A 751 11.74 31.30 20.17
N THR A 752 11.24 32.16 19.26
CA THR A 752 12.01 32.65 18.11
C THR A 752 13.28 33.38 18.54
N ILE A 753 13.17 34.27 19.53
CA ILE A 753 14.33 35.00 20.09
C ILE A 753 15.31 34.02 20.74
N ALA A 754 14.83 33.06 21.52
CA ALA A 754 15.68 32.09 22.19
C ALA A 754 16.47 31.23 21.18
N ARG A 755 15.83 30.77 20.10
CA ARG A 755 16.49 30.07 18.98
C ARG A 755 17.44 30.99 18.19
N GLN A 756 17.10 32.26 17.97
CA GLN A 756 18.02 33.26 17.37
C GLN A 756 19.31 33.46 18.20
N VAL A 757 19.20 33.57 19.53
CA VAL A 757 20.35 33.70 20.42
C VAL A 757 21.25 32.46 20.35
N LEU A 758 20.66 31.26 20.31
CA LEU A 758 21.40 30.00 20.16
C LEU A 758 22.09 29.91 18.78
N TRP A 759 21.36 30.22 17.71
CA TRP A 759 21.87 30.22 16.32
C TRP A 759 23.10 31.09 16.10
N LYS A 760 23.10 32.30 16.68
CA LYS A 760 24.24 33.23 16.61
C LYS A 760 25.50 32.71 17.32
N ASN A 761 25.34 31.81 18.29
CA ASN A 761 26.42 31.33 19.15
C ASN A 761 26.95 29.94 18.78
N ARG A 762 26.25 29.18 17.91
CA ARG A 762 26.63 27.82 17.45
C ARG A 762 28.06 27.65 16.94
N LYS A 763 28.65 28.71 16.37
CA LYS A 763 30.03 28.71 15.84
C LYS A 763 31.09 29.03 16.90
N ARG A 764 30.69 29.45 18.10
CA ARG A 764 31.56 29.81 19.25
C ARG A 764 31.43 28.83 20.42
N PHE A 765 30.25 28.23 20.59
CA PHE A 765 29.88 27.40 21.74
C PHE A 765 29.10 26.18 21.28
N ARG A 766 29.27 25.05 21.98
CA ARG A 766 28.42 23.88 21.79
C ARG A 766 27.00 24.25 22.22
N CYS A 767 26.04 23.99 21.33
CA CYS A 767 24.65 24.43 21.49
C CYS A 767 23.72 23.24 21.35
N ALA A 768 22.70 23.15 22.21
CA ALA A 768 21.63 22.17 22.06
C ALA A 768 20.29 22.70 22.62
N VAL A 769 19.19 22.14 22.12
CA VAL A 769 17.86 22.29 22.75
C VAL A 769 17.54 21.01 23.53
N ILE A 770 16.99 21.17 24.73
CA ILE A 770 16.61 20.07 25.61
C ILE A 770 15.22 19.54 25.22
N LYS A 771 15.14 18.24 24.90
CA LYS A 771 13.85 17.56 24.71
C LYS A 771 13.26 17.20 26.08
N THR A 772 12.29 17.98 26.56
CA THR A 772 11.61 17.78 27.86
C THR A 772 10.78 16.48 27.95
N SER A 773 10.65 15.73 26.85
CA SER A 773 10.09 14.38 26.80
C SER A 773 10.92 13.30 27.51
N HIS A 774 12.17 13.60 27.91
CA HIS A 774 13.07 12.66 28.58
C HIS A 774 13.33 13.04 30.04
N PRO A 775 13.56 12.07 30.96
CA PRO A 775 13.85 12.37 32.36
C PRO A 775 15.08 13.29 32.54
N PRO A 776 15.08 14.20 33.52
CA PRO A 776 16.19 15.11 33.80
C PRO A 776 17.55 14.41 33.91
N LEU A 777 17.63 13.27 34.60
CA LEU A 777 18.85 12.48 34.75
C LEU A 777 19.43 11.97 33.41
N THR A 778 18.57 11.70 32.43
CA THR A 778 19.00 11.31 31.07
C THR A 778 19.55 12.51 30.31
N VAL A 779 18.85 13.65 30.38
CA VAL A 779 19.31 14.92 29.80
C VAL A 779 20.66 15.33 30.40
N CYS A 780 20.81 15.28 31.73
CA CYS A 780 22.06 15.58 32.43
C CYS A 780 23.23 14.72 31.90
N LYS A 781 23.05 13.40 31.77
CA LYS A 781 24.06 12.49 31.20
C LYS A 781 24.46 12.86 29.78
N HIS A 782 23.50 13.16 28.91
CA HIS A 782 23.80 13.53 27.52
C HIS A 782 24.44 14.91 27.41
N VAL A 783 24.05 15.88 28.25
CA VAL A 783 24.66 17.21 28.32
C VAL A 783 26.13 17.12 28.76
N LEU A 784 26.45 16.26 29.73
CA LEU A 784 27.83 15.99 30.14
C LEU A 784 28.64 15.33 29.01
N ALA A 785 28.06 14.35 28.32
CA ALA A 785 28.71 13.69 27.19
C ALA A 785 28.97 14.66 26.01
N LEU A 786 28.00 15.52 25.67
CA LEU A 786 28.16 16.58 24.67
C LEU A 786 29.26 17.58 25.06
N ARG A 787 29.38 17.90 26.35
CA ARG A 787 30.45 18.76 26.86
C ARG A 787 31.82 18.10 26.73
N ASP A 788 31.94 16.86 27.18
CA ASP A 788 33.23 16.16 27.27
C ASP A 788 33.68 15.54 25.92
N TYR A 789 32.82 15.54 24.90
CA TYR A 789 33.11 14.96 23.58
C TYR A 789 34.38 15.56 22.96
N GLU A 790 35.43 14.74 22.83
CA GLU A 790 36.81 15.14 22.46
C GLU A 790 37.48 16.21 23.34
N GLU A 791 36.84 16.73 24.41
CA GLU A 791 37.39 17.76 25.29
C GLU A 791 37.82 17.17 26.65
N LYS A 792 39.06 16.66 26.70
CA LYS A 792 39.63 16.04 27.91
C LYS A 792 40.12 17.07 28.95
N GLU A 793 40.43 18.30 28.54
CA GLU A 793 40.93 19.35 29.44
C GLU A 793 39.81 20.28 29.94
N ILE A 794 39.33 19.98 31.15
CA ILE A 794 38.22 20.67 31.81
C ILE A 794 38.48 22.18 32.03
N THR A 795 39.74 22.58 32.24
CA THR A 795 40.13 23.96 32.59
C THR A 795 39.98 24.98 31.46
N HIS A 796 39.98 24.52 30.20
CA HIS A 796 39.93 25.39 29.02
C HIS A 796 38.58 25.31 28.27
N SER A 797 37.75 24.30 28.55
CA SER A 797 36.42 24.13 27.95
C SER A 797 35.52 25.38 28.10
N PHE A 798 34.78 25.70 27.04
CA PHE A 798 33.71 26.71 27.10
C PHE A 798 32.40 26.09 27.64
N PRO A 799 31.47 26.90 28.18
CA PRO A 799 30.16 26.39 28.55
C PRO A 799 29.38 25.84 27.36
N VAL A 800 28.59 24.80 27.60
CA VAL A 800 27.53 24.38 26.66
C VAL A 800 26.32 25.31 26.86
N LEU A 801 25.79 25.85 25.76
CA LEU A 801 24.55 26.63 25.75
C LEU A 801 23.37 25.69 25.54
N LEU A 802 22.43 25.71 26.48
CA LEU A 802 21.32 24.77 26.54
C LEU A 802 20.00 25.53 26.52
N LEU A 803 19.24 25.43 25.44
CA LEU A 803 17.90 26.00 25.35
C LEU A 803 16.88 25.03 25.93
N ILE A 804 16.02 25.50 26.84
CA ILE A 804 14.84 24.78 27.31
C ILE A 804 13.59 25.64 27.07
N GLU A 805 12.59 25.08 26.39
CA GLU A 805 11.38 25.76 25.92
C GLU A 805 10.12 25.13 26.55
N ASP A 806 9.11 25.94 26.88
CA ASP A 806 7.77 25.51 27.35
C ASP A 806 7.81 24.40 28.45
N TYR A 807 8.72 24.54 29.42
CA TYR A 807 8.97 23.57 30.50
C TYR A 807 8.08 23.76 31.74
N GLU A 808 7.88 22.68 32.50
CA GLU A 808 7.28 22.70 33.84
C GLU A 808 8.34 23.01 34.91
N ASP A 809 7.98 23.77 35.96
CA ASP A 809 8.95 24.24 36.96
C ASP A 809 9.62 23.09 37.72
N GLU A 810 8.86 22.06 38.09
CA GLU A 810 9.36 20.86 38.80
C GLU A 810 10.47 20.16 37.98
N TYR A 811 10.24 19.96 36.68
CA TYR A 811 11.21 19.36 35.76
C TYR A 811 12.50 20.20 35.64
N PHE A 812 12.35 21.53 35.60
CA PHE A 812 13.50 22.44 35.51
C PHE A 812 14.32 22.48 36.80
N GLU A 813 13.66 22.43 37.95
CA GLU A 813 14.33 22.35 39.26
C GLU A 813 15.10 21.04 39.41
N GLU A 814 14.51 19.89 39.06
CA GLU A 814 15.18 18.58 39.03
C GLU A 814 16.41 18.59 38.10
N LEU A 815 16.24 19.05 36.85
CA LEU A 815 17.35 19.15 35.88
C LEU A 815 18.48 20.06 36.35
N GLN A 816 18.14 21.18 37.01
CA GLN A 816 19.15 22.08 37.55
C GLN A 816 19.93 21.42 38.69
N ILE A 817 19.26 20.69 39.59
CA ILE A 817 19.89 19.94 40.68
C ILE A 817 20.84 18.89 40.11
N ASP A 818 20.37 18.05 39.18
CA ASP A 818 21.17 17.01 38.52
C ASP A 818 22.43 17.59 37.86
N LEU A 819 22.32 18.70 37.12
CA LEU A 819 23.45 19.37 36.49
C LEU A 819 24.43 19.96 37.51
N MET A 820 23.92 20.54 38.61
CA MET A 820 24.77 21.10 39.67
C MET A 820 25.54 20.00 40.42
N GLU A 821 24.90 18.87 40.74
CA GLU A 821 25.54 17.72 41.38
C GLU A 821 26.59 17.07 40.46
N ALA A 822 26.27 16.90 39.17
CA ALA A 822 27.20 16.35 38.19
C ALA A 822 28.44 17.22 37.94
N VAL A 823 28.37 18.54 38.17
CA VAL A 823 29.56 19.40 38.19
C VAL A 823 30.29 19.33 39.54
N ALA A 824 29.57 19.34 40.66
CA ALA A 824 30.16 19.29 42.00
C ALA A 824 31.02 18.03 42.22
N THR A 825 30.55 16.87 41.76
CA THR A 825 31.28 15.60 41.83
C THR A 825 32.64 15.62 41.11
N ARG A 826 32.85 16.53 40.14
CA ARG A 826 34.11 16.67 39.38
C ARG A 826 35.20 17.48 40.11
N LYS A 827 34.90 18.10 41.27
CA LYS A 827 35.86 18.81 42.16
C LYS A 827 36.73 19.87 41.47
N MET A 828 36.11 20.82 40.77
CA MET A 828 36.81 21.83 39.96
C MET A 828 36.44 23.27 40.38
N ASN A 829 37.44 24.13 40.51
CA ASN A 829 37.28 25.57 40.74
C ASN A 829 37.48 26.34 39.42
N THR A 830 36.41 26.60 38.67
CA THR A 830 36.45 27.44 37.46
C THR A 830 35.72 28.77 37.69
N CYS A 831 36.27 29.88 37.19
CA CYS A 831 35.59 31.19 37.19
C CYS A 831 34.57 31.34 36.05
N LYS A 832 34.31 30.29 35.27
CA LYS A 832 33.34 30.23 34.18
C LYS A 832 32.30 29.13 34.47
N PRO A 833 31.03 29.32 34.07
CA PRO A 833 30.03 28.25 34.15
C PRO A 833 30.38 27.08 33.21
N TYR A 834 29.93 25.88 33.57
CA TYR A 834 29.98 24.69 32.71
C TYR A 834 28.81 24.67 31.73
N PHE A 835 27.66 25.17 32.18
CA PHE A 835 26.39 25.14 31.45
C PHE A 835 25.72 26.51 31.59
N ILE A 836 25.14 27.01 30.50
CA ILE A 836 24.27 28.18 30.53
C ILE A 836 22.90 27.76 30.01
N LEU A 837 21.92 27.76 30.91
CA LEU A 837 20.53 27.42 30.60
C LEU A 837 19.81 28.68 30.06
N ILE A 838 19.47 28.68 28.77
CA ILE A 838 18.58 29.66 28.15
C ILE A 838 17.15 29.15 28.39
N CYS A 839 16.46 29.72 29.37
CA CYS A 839 15.15 29.28 29.83
C CYS A 839 14.04 30.10 29.15
N CYS A 840 13.44 29.59 28.07
CA CYS A 840 12.34 30.25 27.39
C CYS A 840 11.00 29.82 28.00
N ARG A 841 10.37 30.70 28.79
CA ARG A 841 9.12 30.40 29.50
C ARG A 841 7.99 31.38 29.14
N ARG A 842 6.87 30.81 28.72
CA ARG A 842 5.61 31.50 28.48
C ARG A 842 4.97 31.98 29.79
N CYS A 843 4.50 33.22 29.84
CA CYS A 843 3.77 33.76 30.98
C CYS A 843 2.84 34.94 30.57
N ASN A 844 1.91 35.29 31.46
CA ASN A 844 0.94 36.37 31.24
C ASN A 844 1.46 37.76 31.65
N ASP A 845 2.61 37.84 32.33
CA ASP A 845 3.21 39.09 32.82
C ASP A 845 4.76 38.95 32.91
N PRO A 846 5.47 39.10 31.77
CA PRO A 846 6.92 38.99 31.70
C PRO A 846 7.62 40.11 32.45
N GLU A 847 7.09 41.34 32.38
CA GLU A 847 7.71 42.51 32.99
C GLU A 847 7.80 42.37 34.51
N ARG A 848 6.75 41.84 35.17
CA ARG A 848 6.77 41.58 36.61
C ARG A 848 7.76 40.49 37.01
N LEU A 849 7.91 39.44 36.21
CA LEU A 849 8.89 38.38 36.49
C LEU A 849 10.33 38.87 36.28
N CYS A 850 10.58 39.72 35.28
CA CYS A 850 11.92 40.28 35.04
C CYS A 850 12.36 41.28 36.11
N LYS A 851 11.41 42.05 36.68
CA LYS A 851 11.70 42.96 37.82
C LYS A 851 12.28 42.25 39.05
N ALA A 852 12.05 40.95 39.20
CA ALA A 852 12.61 40.17 40.32
C ALA A 852 14.09 39.81 40.13
N SER A 853 14.62 39.79 38.89
CA SER A 853 16.00 39.37 38.62
C SER A 853 16.56 39.97 37.31
N PRO A 854 16.66 41.31 37.19
CA PRO A 854 16.95 41.99 35.94
C PRO A 854 18.35 41.73 35.35
N LEU A 855 19.22 41.00 36.05
CA LEU A 855 20.56 40.63 35.58
C LEU A 855 20.59 39.31 34.80
N ASP A 856 19.56 38.46 34.92
CA ASP A 856 19.46 37.17 34.22
C ASP A 856 18.13 37.00 33.44
N THR A 857 17.30 38.05 33.31
CA THR A 857 15.96 37.96 32.68
C THR A 857 15.76 38.95 31.53
N VAL A 858 15.03 38.52 30.49
CA VAL A 858 14.53 39.36 29.40
C VAL A 858 13.01 39.22 29.26
N ALA A 859 12.30 40.34 29.08
CA ALA A 859 10.86 40.39 28.87
C ALA A 859 10.52 40.51 27.39
N VAL A 860 9.68 39.63 26.86
CA VAL A 860 9.18 39.70 25.48
C VAL A 860 7.65 39.86 25.51
N THR A 861 7.19 41.09 25.32
CA THR A 861 5.76 41.44 25.37
C THR A 861 5.18 41.61 23.96
N HIS A 862 3.86 41.86 23.87
CA HIS A 862 3.18 42.17 22.61
C HIS A 862 3.45 43.57 22.07
N LYS A 863 3.90 44.49 22.93
CA LYS A 863 4.28 45.85 22.53
C LYS A 863 5.53 45.79 21.68
N MET A 864 5.63 46.67 20.69
CA MET A 864 6.81 46.84 19.86
C MET A 864 7.41 48.23 20.04
N THR A 865 8.70 48.36 19.78
CA THR A 865 9.32 49.68 19.58
C THR A 865 8.94 50.24 18.21
N GLU A 866 9.17 51.53 17.96
CA GLU A 866 8.90 52.15 16.65
C GLU A 866 9.77 51.53 15.54
N SER A 867 11.01 51.16 15.86
CA SER A 867 11.92 50.37 15.02
C SER A 867 11.34 49.01 14.66
N GLU A 868 10.89 48.23 15.65
CA GLU A 868 10.25 46.93 15.44
C GLU A 868 8.97 47.07 14.59
N ASN A 869 8.09 48.01 14.94
CA ASN A 869 6.85 48.30 14.20
C ASN A 869 7.11 48.55 12.71
N ASN A 870 8.15 49.31 12.36
CA ASN A 870 8.55 49.55 10.98
C ASN A 870 9.03 48.27 10.27
N LEU A 871 9.80 47.40 10.95
CA LEU A 871 10.25 46.12 10.40
C LEU A 871 9.07 45.16 10.15
N PHE A 872 8.16 45.02 11.13
CA PHE A 872 6.98 44.17 11.02
C PHE A 872 6.04 44.62 9.90
N ASN A 873 5.71 45.91 9.83
CA ASN A 873 4.87 46.46 8.76
C ASN A 873 5.52 46.34 7.36
N ASN A 874 6.84 46.48 7.26
CA ASN A 874 7.54 46.30 5.99
C ASN A 874 7.61 44.82 5.55
N LYS A 875 7.82 43.87 6.47
CA LYS A 875 7.72 42.43 6.15
C LYS A 875 6.28 42.04 5.81
N LEU A 876 5.27 42.57 6.52
CA LEU A 876 3.85 42.34 6.21
C LEU A 876 3.51 42.71 4.77
N LYS A 877 3.90 43.92 4.33
CA LYS A 877 3.74 44.37 2.93
C LYS A 877 4.44 43.44 1.94
N LYS A 878 5.68 43.02 2.21
CA LYS A 878 6.41 42.06 1.37
C LYS A 878 5.69 40.71 1.28
N LEU A 879 5.17 40.18 2.38
CA LEU A 879 4.42 38.92 2.42
C LEU A 879 3.09 39.03 1.65
N GLN A 880 2.36 40.13 1.79
CA GLN A 880 1.13 40.40 1.03
C GLN A 880 1.37 40.56 -0.48
N GLN A 881 2.50 41.13 -0.87
CA GLN A 881 2.91 41.23 -2.29
C GLN A 881 3.38 39.88 -2.85
N LYS A 882 4.09 39.08 -2.06
CA LYS A 882 4.64 37.78 -2.47
C LYS A 882 3.60 36.67 -2.55
N TYR A 883 2.55 36.72 -1.72
CA TYR A 883 1.57 35.64 -1.58
C TYR A 883 0.14 36.12 -1.85
N ALA A 884 -0.48 35.57 -2.90
CA ALA A 884 -1.83 35.94 -3.36
C ALA A 884 -2.98 35.71 -2.34
N LYS A 885 -2.71 34.97 -1.25
CA LYS A 885 -3.65 34.74 -0.14
C LYS A 885 -2.91 34.87 1.21
N PRO A 886 -2.84 36.05 1.83
CA PRO A 886 -2.17 36.25 3.12
C PRO A 886 -2.99 35.78 4.33
N GLU A 887 -4.09 35.05 4.14
CA GLU A 887 -4.95 34.52 5.22
C GLU A 887 -4.17 33.64 6.23
N PHE A 888 -3.03 33.08 5.82
CA PHE A 888 -2.20 32.21 6.66
C PHE A 888 -1.34 32.95 7.69
N ILE A 889 -1.15 34.28 7.60
CA ILE A 889 -0.26 35.04 8.51
C ILE A 889 -0.97 35.68 9.70
N LEU A 890 -2.09 35.12 10.16
CA LEU A 890 -2.96 35.72 11.19
C LEU A 890 -2.20 36.13 12.47
N THR A 891 -1.36 35.24 13.02
CA THR A 891 -0.57 35.55 14.23
C THR A 891 0.41 36.70 14.01
N PHE A 892 0.98 36.80 12.82
CA PHE A 892 1.89 37.90 12.45
C PHE A 892 1.14 39.22 12.29
N VAL A 893 -0.08 39.19 11.73
CA VAL A 893 -0.97 40.38 11.63
C VAL A 893 -1.42 40.84 13.02
N LEU A 894 -1.80 39.94 13.92
CA LEU A 894 -2.11 40.27 15.31
C LEU A 894 -0.91 40.88 16.05
N MET A 895 0.31 40.41 15.76
CA MET A 895 1.55 41.03 16.23
C MET A 895 1.69 42.47 15.69
N CYS A 896 1.46 42.71 14.39
CA CYS A 896 1.57 44.04 13.78
C CYS A 896 0.61 45.09 14.35
N ASP A 897 -0.49 44.67 14.97
CA ASP A 897 -1.49 45.51 15.66
C ASP A 897 -1.30 45.49 17.20
N GLU A 898 -0.12 45.06 17.69
CA GLU A 898 0.24 44.93 19.11
C GLU A 898 -0.80 44.16 19.97
N PHE A 899 -1.54 43.22 19.36
CA PHE A 899 -2.69 42.53 19.95
C PHE A 899 -3.77 43.50 20.48
N ASN A 900 -4.10 44.51 19.68
CA ASN A 900 -5.10 45.54 19.94
C ASN A 900 -6.36 45.00 20.65
N THR A 901 -6.70 45.64 21.77
CA THR A 901 -7.76 45.16 22.67
C THR A 901 -9.13 45.09 22.03
N GLU A 902 -9.43 45.84 20.96
CA GLU A 902 -10.73 45.76 20.28
C GLU A 902 -10.86 44.49 19.44
N LEU A 903 -9.83 44.19 18.64
CA LEU A 903 -9.73 42.96 17.86
C LEU A 903 -9.61 41.73 18.78
N MET A 904 -8.84 41.81 19.86
CA MET A 904 -8.76 40.73 20.84
C MET A 904 -10.08 40.51 21.58
N LYS A 905 -10.81 41.57 21.97
CA LYS A 905 -12.18 41.43 22.53
C LYS A 905 -13.12 40.78 21.53
N TYR A 906 -13.05 41.16 20.25
CA TYR A 906 -13.87 40.55 19.19
C TYR A 906 -13.58 39.05 19.00
N LEU A 907 -12.30 38.65 19.08
CA LEU A 907 -11.88 37.27 18.88
C LEU A 907 -12.08 36.37 20.11
N THR A 908 -12.12 36.92 21.33
CA THR A 908 -12.13 36.16 22.59
C THR A 908 -13.35 36.37 23.48
N THR A 909 -14.24 37.32 23.17
CA THR A 909 -15.46 37.64 23.96
C THR A 909 -16.69 37.81 23.06
N ASP A 910 -17.87 38.02 23.64
CA ASP A 910 -19.13 38.29 22.89
C ASP A 910 -19.22 39.70 22.29
N TYR A 911 -18.16 40.50 22.42
CA TYR A 911 -18.06 41.83 21.85
C TYR A 911 -18.02 41.79 20.31
N ILE A 912 -18.77 42.68 19.66
CA ILE A 912 -18.78 42.83 18.19
C ILE A 912 -18.61 44.32 17.85
N PRO A 913 -17.51 44.72 17.19
CA PRO A 913 -17.34 46.08 16.68
C PRO A 913 -18.49 46.46 15.72
N GLU A 914 -18.97 47.70 15.80
CA GLU A 914 -20.14 48.12 15.01
C GLU A 914 -19.89 48.11 13.49
N GLU A 915 -18.64 48.29 13.06
CA GLU A 915 -18.24 48.13 11.64
C GLU A 915 -18.40 46.68 11.17
N VAL A 916 -18.09 45.70 12.03
CA VAL A 916 -18.26 44.27 11.73
C VAL A 916 -19.75 43.90 11.74
N LYS A 917 -20.56 44.42 12.67
CA LYS A 917 -22.02 44.27 12.66
C LYS A 917 -22.64 44.75 11.35
N ARG A 918 -22.26 45.95 10.87
CA ARG A 918 -22.79 46.51 9.61
C ARG A 918 -22.36 45.72 8.37
N THR A 919 -21.13 45.22 8.35
CA THR A 919 -20.52 44.69 7.11
C THR A 919 -20.56 43.17 6.98
N LEU A 920 -20.47 42.43 8.10
CA LEU A 920 -20.32 40.97 8.15
C LEU A 920 -21.33 40.28 9.08
N GLY A 921 -22.38 40.97 9.53
CA GLY A 921 -23.32 40.47 10.56
C GLY A 921 -23.94 39.09 10.30
N ARG A 922 -24.10 38.65 9.05
CA ARG A 922 -24.60 37.31 8.68
C ARG A 922 -23.55 36.20 8.78
N LEU A 923 -22.27 36.54 8.68
CA LEU A 923 -21.14 35.58 8.68
C LEU A 923 -20.39 35.57 10.03
N HIS A 924 -20.55 36.61 10.84
CA HIS A 924 -19.89 36.77 12.14
C HIS A 924 -19.95 35.52 13.03
N SER A 925 -21.14 34.92 13.21
CA SER A 925 -21.31 33.74 14.06
C SER A 925 -20.58 32.49 13.56
N ARG A 926 -20.40 32.35 12.23
CA ARG A 926 -19.61 31.26 11.61
C ARG A 926 -18.11 31.53 11.73
N LEU A 927 -17.67 32.75 11.44
CA LEU A 927 -16.27 33.20 11.56
C LEU A 927 -15.76 33.08 13.01
N ARG A 928 -16.52 33.59 13.98
CA ARG A 928 -16.16 33.55 15.41
C ARG A 928 -16.11 32.12 15.94
N ASN A 929 -17.03 31.24 15.53
CA ASN A 929 -16.95 29.82 15.85
C ASN A 929 -15.73 29.13 15.22
N LEU A 930 -15.31 29.51 14.01
CA LEU A 930 -14.13 28.95 13.37
C LEU A 930 -12.84 29.40 14.09
N LEU A 931 -12.74 30.70 14.38
CA LEU A 931 -11.60 31.30 15.09
C LEU A 931 -11.48 30.82 16.53
N GLN A 932 -12.57 30.70 17.29
CA GLN A 932 -12.53 30.12 18.64
C GLN A 932 -12.12 28.63 18.59
N LYS A 933 -12.58 27.86 17.58
CA LYS A 933 -12.15 26.45 17.41
C LYS A 933 -10.68 26.34 17.02
N LEU A 934 -10.16 27.26 16.22
CA LEU A 934 -8.73 27.34 15.87
C LEU A 934 -7.89 27.78 17.08
N TYR A 935 -8.31 28.79 17.83
CA TYR A 935 -7.62 29.27 19.03
C TYR A 935 -7.59 28.19 20.12
N ASN A 936 -8.72 27.54 20.38
CA ASN A 936 -8.81 26.40 21.31
C ASN A 936 -8.04 25.16 20.80
N ALA A 937 -7.77 25.03 19.49
CA ALA A 937 -6.86 24.01 18.99
C ALA A 937 -5.39 24.43 19.18
N MET A 938 -5.06 25.71 18.96
CA MET A 938 -3.72 26.27 19.13
C MET A 938 -3.27 26.33 20.61
N GLU A 939 -4.17 26.49 21.57
CA GLU A 939 -3.85 26.35 23.01
C GLU A 939 -3.35 24.95 23.38
N TRP A 940 -3.63 23.93 22.55
CA TRP A 940 -3.34 22.52 22.83
C TRP A 940 -2.32 21.87 21.88
N ILE A 941 -1.70 22.63 20.97
CA ILE A 941 -0.70 22.12 20.02
C ILE A 941 0.69 22.75 20.30
N PRO A 942 1.53 22.11 21.13
CA PRO A 942 2.97 22.15 20.94
C PRO A 942 3.30 21.40 19.65
N GLY A 943 4.16 21.97 18.79
CA GLY A 943 4.48 21.41 17.47
C GLY A 943 5.21 20.06 17.47
N GLU A 944 5.58 19.53 18.62
CA GLU A 944 6.39 18.31 18.78
C GLU A 944 5.71 17.23 19.67
N LEU A 945 4.49 17.47 20.18
CA LEU A 945 3.83 16.59 21.17
C LEU A 945 2.54 15.92 20.65
N THR A 946 2.62 15.24 19.50
CA THR A 946 1.60 14.27 19.06
C THR A 946 1.57 12.98 19.89
N TYR A 947 2.58 12.74 20.74
CA TYR A 947 2.80 11.46 21.45
C TYR A 947 2.57 11.50 22.98
N SER A 948 2.18 12.64 23.57
CA SER A 948 1.92 12.73 25.01
C SER A 948 0.62 12.01 25.44
N LYS A 949 0.71 11.28 26.56
CA LYS A 949 -0.37 10.49 27.19
C LYS A 949 -1.70 11.23 27.40
N GLN A 950 -1.72 12.57 27.42
CA GLN A 950 -2.92 13.35 27.71
C GLN A 950 -3.93 13.49 26.54
N ILE A 951 -3.61 13.04 25.33
CA ILE A 951 -4.45 13.29 24.13
C ILE A 951 -5.54 12.21 23.94
N LYS A 952 -5.30 10.94 24.32
CA LYS A 952 -6.29 9.84 24.16
C LYS A 952 -7.64 10.10 24.87
N PRO A 953 -7.69 10.64 26.11
CA PRO A 953 -8.96 11.02 26.75
C PRO A 953 -9.68 12.16 26.03
N LYS A 954 -8.93 13.16 25.54
CA LYS A 954 -9.49 14.37 24.91
C LYS A 954 -10.12 14.07 23.54
N ARG A 955 -9.54 13.17 22.73
CA ARG A 955 -10.20 12.64 21.51
C ARG A 955 -11.55 11.97 21.81
N ARG A 956 -11.69 11.30 22.97
CA ARG A 956 -12.93 10.63 23.40
C ARG A 956 -13.98 11.65 23.88
N MET A 957 -13.56 12.67 24.63
CA MET A 957 -14.40 13.80 25.07
C MET A 957 -14.88 14.66 23.89
N MET A 958 -14.03 14.90 22.90
CA MET A 958 -14.39 15.60 21.65
C MET A 958 -15.38 14.81 20.80
N LYS A 959 -15.23 13.47 20.71
CA LYS A 959 -16.25 12.57 20.12
C LYS A 959 -17.58 12.54 20.90
N MET A 960 -17.59 12.84 22.20
CA MET A 960 -18.84 13.01 22.98
C MET A 960 -19.49 14.36 22.73
N MET A 961 -18.73 15.47 22.71
CA MET A 961 -19.27 16.81 22.41
C MET A 961 -19.85 16.93 21.00
N ILE A 962 -19.30 16.18 20.03
CA ILE A 962 -19.83 16.09 18.64
C ILE A 962 -21.11 15.23 18.55
N ARG A 963 -21.51 14.52 19.62
CA ARG A 963 -22.76 13.74 19.69
C ARG A 963 -23.87 14.42 20.51
N GLN A 964 -23.67 15.67 20.94
CA GLN A 964 -24.64 16.44 21.75
C GLN A 964 -24.94 17.84 21.19
N ASN A 965 -24.57 18.09 19.93
CA ASN A 965 -25.15 19.14 19.06
C ASN A 965 -25.58 18.48 17.76
#